data_AF-A0A943FZ11-F1
#
_entry.id   AF-A0A943FZ11-F1
#
_cell.length_a   1.000
_cell.length_b   1.000
_cell.length_c   1.000
_cell.angle_alpha   90.00
_cell.angle_beta   90.00
_cell.angle_gamma   90.00
#
_symmetry.space_group_name_H-M   'P 1'
#
loop_
_entity.id
_entity.type
_entity.pdbx_description
1 polymer ?
#
loop_
_entity_poly.entity_id
_entity_poly.type
_entity_poly.pdbx_seq_one_letter_code
_entity_poly.pdbx_strand_id
1 'polypeptide(L)'
;MGVKCQIEKKENEIKRVKAPNGEPSVLYESALKLLGNSERALQVWAKAYTPGFLSYYGHWNNPAPGEMFNTDPNGEPLLEDVLSYMKRQTYFADPLTAQDIKDVRDFLLSTHYFFNASSLSNAILFDFYVDGSLILNEQKLRRSGLYDETEISRILSDPSVLNEVSTSMRKLIDSSINEHDREKDNYFMSVDYQYGPIVYKEGVFNQFGKKVPYNPSELYWAMGKTVAGIKNFSEFSSAFESLRNSYPELVEKFVSDKEFAESMFDEFSSTNKIPVINIEGDDVVEGKRRSLSKLQDLSYYNPGKIEFLRARISAYLHRVNADTESDLRSMIWDIEEACTWFGIDIIGTSETYDGTEESLNKIDNLMLDLDIYVARHNDVNYAPTLASSIDDVLGDSTDYYFGLLPEYMDNLNIVYSESDIDPVEAFEKHSLLKVGDNLYQRISKDDLNEMYQISTVLAKHNLTHFSTKIYPESCFKNGVLDKEKVRNVDNNTLMDSIKKYVRSFMDSQNTEDMIMTRMAFGHPAVLDVPYVDVDREYSRYMNKKQDSENPLSLFDLYQSYLDNKLHKTKLYDNAYKYLDFKPGPSLGLISDDPDILKSIELSLSGKDRLMLFDYSMTSTDPSLSELFYLERYDPSYAGNDFEHYFYTRHPYLLKEKSGSNIVEQDGVITAEGIYDNFIRVGNKIWSKVSESSSGSIYQNLTGTESEVKYDSTQKAKTVETDYAPYQNRSGLTQDMTVSKSELDDLNKLECR
;
A
#
# COMPACT_ATOMS: atom_id res chain seq x y z
N MET A 1 44.57 31.02 20.75
CA MET A 1 44.57 32.15 21.70
C MET A 1 43.44 31.91 22.69
N GLY A 2 43.71 31.95 24.00
CA GLY A 2 42.72 31.60 25.03
C GLY A 2 41.50 32.53 25.02
N VAL A 3 40.32 31.96 25.27
CA VAL A 3 39.05 32.69 25.37
C VAL A 3 39.21 33.79 26.41
N LYS A 4 39.24 35.05 25.97
CA LYS A 4 39.32 36.21 26.87
C LYS A 4 37.98 36.34 27.60
N CYS A 5 38.06 36.80 28.84
CA CYS A 5 36.93 37.11 29.71
C CYS A 5 35.98 38.12 29.03
N GLN A 6 34.75 37.70 28.69
CA GLN A 6 33.80 38.48 27.88
C GLN A 6 32.62 39.07 28.68
N ILE A 7 32.37 38.58 29.89
CA ILE A 7 31.27 39.05 30.76
C ILE A 7 31.85 39.59 32.08
N GLU A 8 31.61 40.86 32.35
CA GLU A 8 32.02 41.52 33.61
C GLU A 8 30.79 41.68 34.52
N LYS A 9 30.80 41.01 35.68
CA LYS A 9 29.76 41.10 36.71
C LYS A 9 30.29 41.83 37.95
N LYS A 10 29.44 42.65 38.58
CA LYS A 10 29.71 43.25 39.89
C LYS A 10 28.45 43.15 40.75
N GLU A 11 28.56 42.56 41.94
CA GLU A 11 27.43 42.37 42.87
C GLU A 11 26.23 41.64 42.23
N ASN A 12 26.51 40.61 41.41
CA ASN A 12 25.55 39.85 40.59
C ASN A 12 24.84 40.63 39.48
N GLU A 13 25.17 41.89 39.23
CA GLU A 13 24.69 42.64 38.07
C GLU A 13 25.68 42.57 36.90
N ILE A 14 25.17 42.32 35.70
CA ILE A 14 25.93 42.35 34.45
C ILE A 14 26.30 43.82 34.15
N LYS A 15 27.58 44.17 34.21
CA LYS A 15 28.06 45.53 33.95
C LYS A 15 28.49 45.74 32.51
N ARG A 16 29.08 44.72 31.88
CA ARG A 16 29.55 44.80 30.48
C ARG A 16 29.66 43.41 29.85
N VAL A 17 29.24 43.31 28.58
CA VAL A 17 29.40 42.13 27.73
C VAL A 17 30.20 42.55 26.50
N LYS A 18 31.22 41.77 26.13
CA LYS A 18 32.16 42.09 25.05
C LYS A 18 32.07 41.08 23.91
N ALA A 19 32.20 41.58 22.69
CA ALA A 19 32.39 40.80 21.48
C ALA A 19 33.81 40.16 21.45
N PRO A 20 34.09 39.21 20.53
CA PRO A 20 35.39 38.53 20.45
C PRO A 20 36.57 39.46 20.15
N ASN A 21 36.31 40.58 19.48
CA ASN A 21 37.29 41.63 19.21
C ASN A 21 37.65 42.47 20.46
N GLY A 22 36.93 42.31 21.58
CA GLY A 22 37.14 43.02 22.85
C GLY A 22 36.33 44.30 23.03
N GLU A 23 35.56 44.72 22.02
CA GLU A 23 34.64 45.87 22.05
C GLU A 23 33.30 45.48 22.70
N PRO A 24 32.44 46.46 23.10
CA PRO A 24 31.08 46.17 23.58
C PRO A 24 30.28 45.33 22.58
N SER A 25 29.58 44.30 23.07
CA SER A 25 28.79 43.41 22.20
C SER A 25 27.56 44.14 21.64
N VAL A 26 27.52 44.32 20.32
CA VAL A 26 26.39 44.92 19.61
C VAL A 26 25.20 43.95 19.60
N LEU A 27 25.47 42.64 19.51
CA LEU A 27 24.45 41.59 19.67
C LEU A 27 23.76 41.66 21.05
N TYR A 28 24.52 41.75 22.14
CA TYR A 28 23.98 41.86 23.50
C TYR A 28 23.20 43.16 23.69
N GLU A 29 23.74 44.31 23.26
CA GLU A 29 23.07 45.61 23.39
C GLU A 29 21.75 45.65 22.59
N SER A 30 21.74 45.06 21.40
CA SER A 30 20.55 44.93 20.57
C SER A 30 19.51 44.01 21.23
N ALA A 31 19.94 42.87 21.78
CA ALA A 31 19.07 41.96 22.53
C ALA A 31 18.50 42.62 23.80
N LEU A 32 19.32 43.40 24.53
CA LEU A 32 18.91 44.13 25.72
C LEU A 32 17.86 45.20 25.41
N LYS A 33 18.06 45.93 24.31
CA LYS A 33 17.10 46.93 23.84
C LYS A 33 15.76 46.30 23.45
N LEU A 34 15.79 45.09 22.87
CA LEU A 34 14.59 44.36 22.46
C LEU A 34 13.84 43.74 23.66
N LEU A 35 14.57 43.15 24.61
CA LEU A 35 13.97 42.31 25.67
C LEU A 35 13.78 43.04 27.00
N GLY A 36 14.45 44.18 27.21
CA GLY A 36 14.37 44.98 28.44
C GLY A 36 14.89 44.29 29.71
N ASN A 37 15.51 43.11 29.58
CA ASN A 37 16.00 42.29 30.69
C ASN A 37 17.42 41.81 30.39
N SER A 38 18.36 42.15 31.27
CA SER A 38 19.80 41.91 31.09
C SER A 38 20.20 40.43 31.13
N GLU A 39 19.50 39.59 31.90
CA GLU A 39 19.75 38.15 31.93
C GLU A 39 19.22 37.46 30.67
N ARG A 40 18.02 37.82 30.20
CA ARG A 40 17.46 37.29 28.95
C ARG A 40 18.26 37.74 27.73
N ALA A 41 18.73 38.99 27.72
CA ALA A 41 19.63 39.49 26.69
C ALA A 41 20.95 38.71 26.66
N LEU A 42 21.47 38.33 27.83
CA LEU A 42 22.69 37.53 27.94
C LEU A 42 22.46 36.10 27.41
N GLN A 43 21.28 35.52 27.63
CA GLN A 43 20.92 34.21 27.07
C GLN A 43 20.86 34.24 25.54
N VAL A 44 20.30 35.29 24.94
CA VAL A 44 20.29 35.47 23.48
C VAL A 44 21.72 35.61 22.96
N TRP A 45 22.50 36.50 23.57
CA TRP A 45 23.91 36.68 23.20
C TRP A 45 24.71 35.37 23.29
N ALA A 46 24.59 34.63 24.39
CA ALA A 46 25.31 33.38 24.59
C ALA A 46 24.94 32.30 23.56
N LYS A 47 23.71 32.34 23.01
CA LYS A 47 23.26 31.35 22.02
C LYS A 47 24.14 31.34 20.78
N ALA A 48 24.63 32.51 20.33
CA ALA A 48 25.53 32.64 19.19
C ALA A 48 26.87 31.88 19.37
N TYR A 49 27.23 31.56 20.62
CA TYR A 49 28.47 30.88 20.98
C TYR A 49 28.28 29.40 21.31
N THR A 50 27.04 28.89 21.26
CA THR A 50 26.77 27.48 21.55
C THR A 50 27.23 26.57 20.39
N PRO A 51 27.69 25.34 20.68
CA PRO A 51 28.05 24.38 19.63
C PRO A 51 26.93 24.17 18.61
N GLY A 52 25.67 24.13 19.08
CA GLY A 52 24.50 24.00 18.20
C GLY A 52 24.31 25.18 17.25
N PHE A 53 24.56 26.41 17.68
CA PHE A 53 24.51 27.57 16.80
C PHE A 53 25.68 27.57 15.82
N LEU A 54 26.90 27.24 16.27
CA LEU A 54 28.08 27.18 15.42
C LEU A 54 27.96 26.09 14.34
N SER A 55 27.32 24.96 14.65
CA SER A 55 27.00 23.93 13.66
C SER A 55 25.94 24.38 12.64
N TYR A 56 25.04 25.29 13.02
CA TYR A 56 23.97 25.80 12.15
C TYR A 56 24.42 26.98 11.28
N TYR A 57 25.09 27.96 11.89
CA TYR A 57 25.48 29.23 11.29
C TYR A 57 26.90 29.19 10.70
N GLY A 58 27.69 28.17 11.05
CA GLY A 58 29.12 28.08 10.76
C GLY A 58 29.99 28.66 11.89
N HIS A 59 31.27 28.32 11.88
CA HIS A 59 32.24 28.76 12.89
C HIS A 59 32.66 30.23 12.69
N TRP A 60 31.68 31.14 12.75
CA TRP A 60 31.85 32.59 12.54
C TRP A 60 32.90 33.22 13.48
N ASN A 61 33.11 32.63 14.65
CA ASN A 61 34.08 33.06 15.65
C ASN A 61 35.52 32.56 15.37
N ASN A 62 35.70 31.66 14.39
CA ASN A 62 36.98 31.18 13.91
C ASN A 62 36.86 30.69 12.44
N PRO A 63 36.60 31.59 11.49
CA PRO A 63 36.28 31.25 10.11
C PRO A 63 37.48 30.64 9.38
N ALA A 64 37.25 29.65 8.52
CA ALA A 64 38.31 29.10 7.66
C ALA A 64 38.71 30.13 6.57
N PRO A 65 39.93 30.06 6.00
CA PRO A 65 40.36 30.98 4.96
C PRO A 65 39.41 30.93 3.74
N GLY A 66 38.70 32.04 3.49
CA GLY A 66 37.75 32.17 2.38
C GLY A 66 36.27 32.16 2.80
N GLU A 67 35.94 31.84 4.05
CA GLU A 67 34.58 31.94 4.58
C GLU A 67 34.24 33.39 4.93
N MET A 68 33.13 33.90 4.40
CA MET A 68 32.58 35.21 4.72
C MET A 68 31.23 35.02 5.42
N PHE A 69 31.12 35.56 6.63
CA PHE A 69 29.88 35.55 7.42
C PHE A 69 29.30 36.96 7.45
N ASN A 70 27.97 37.06 7.40
CA ASN A 70 27.28 38.32 7.60
C ASN A 70 27.27 38.61 9.11
N THR A 71 28.15 39.49 9.58
CA THR A 71 28.30 39.81 10.99
C THR A 71 28.08 41.29 11.25
N ASP A 72 27.78 41.62 12.50
CA ASP A 72 27.72 42.99 12.97
C ASP A 72 29.11 43.67 12.90
N PRO A 73 29.19 44.99 13.11
CA PRO A 73 30.45 45.73 13.04
C PRO A 73 31.55 45.22 14.00
N ASN A 74 31.20 44.43 15.02
CA ASN A 74 32.12 43.86 15.99
C ASN A 74 32.40 42.37 15.77
N GLY A 75 31.90 41.81 14.65
CA GLY A 75 32.19 40.46 14.20
C GLY A 75 31.29 39.39 14.83
N GLU A 76 30.20 39.76 15.51
CA GLU A 76 29.19 38.82 16.02
C GLU A 76 28.06 38.59 14.99
N PRO A 77 27.34 37.47 15.01
CA PRO A 77 26.16 37.27 14.19
C PRO A 77 25.10 38.33 14.48
N LEU A 78 24.28 38.67 13.49
CA LEU A 78 23.22 39.65 13.69
C LEU A 78 22.18 39.10 14.67
N LEU A 79 21.54 40.00 15.42
CA LEU A 79 20.47 39.62 16.37
C LEU A 79 19.37 38.79 15.70
N GLU A 80 19.02 39.11 14.46
CA GLU A 80 17.99 38.41 13.70
C GLU A 80 18.37 36.95 13.40
N ASP A 81 19.62 36.66 13.08
CA ASP A 81 20.12 35.30 12.83
C ASP A 81 20.06 34.45 14.11
N VAL A 82 20.44 35.05 15.25
CA VAL A 82 20.40 34.40 16.56
C VAL A 82 18.98 34.15 17.01
N LEU A 83 18.07 35.12 16.83
CA LEU A 83 16.65 34.95 17.15
C LEU A 83 15.98 33.94 16.22
N SER A 84 16.35 33.87 14.95
CA SER A 84 15.84 32.87 13.99
C SER A 84 16.27 31.46 14.39
N TYR A 85 17.53 31.27 14.76
CA TYR A 85 17.99 29.99 15.32
C TYR A 85 17.28 29.65 16.63
N MET A 86 17.10 30.62 17.53
CA MET A 86 16.39 30.39 18.79
C MET A 86 14.93 30.01 18.54
N LYS A 87 14.24 30.68 17.62
CA LYS A 87 12.88 30.30 17.18
C LYS A 87 12.85 28.88 16.63
N ARG A 88 13.82 28.49 15.79
CA ARG A 88 13.97 27.11 15.29
C ARG A 88 14.16 26.07 16.41
N GLN A 89 14.80 26.46 17.52
CA GLN A 89 15.07 25.58 18.66
C GLN A 89 13.93 25.55 19.70
N THR A 90 13.09 26.59 19.77
CA THR A 90 11.94 26.65 20.69
C THR A 90 10.62 26.23 20.05
N TYR A 91 10.51 26.30 18.73
CA TYR A 91 9.41 25.71 17.97
C TYR A 91 9.79 24.29 17.51
N PHE A 92 9.80 23.34 18.44
CA PHE A 92 9.30 22.03 18.08
C PHE A 92 7.79 22.19 17.97
N ALA A 93 7.29 22.45 16.76
CA ALA A 93 5.88 22.25 16.52
C ALA A 93 5.57 20.82 16.97
N ASP A 94 4.53 20.64 17.78
CA ASP A 94 4.08 19.29 18.11
C ASP A 94 3.97 18.49 16.81
N PRO A 95 4.44 17.23 16.79
CA PRO A 95 4.35 16.41 15.58
C PRO A 95 2.92 16.44 15.05
N LEU A 96 2.79 16.45 13.72
CA LEU A 96 1.48 16.40 13.10
C LEU A 96 0.75 15.14 13.59
N THR A 97 -0.48 15.33 14.06
CA THR A 97 -1.37 14.22 14.38
C THR A 97 -1.84 13.56 13.08
N ALA A 98 -2.33 12.32 13.17
CA ALA A 98 -2.91 11.64 12.01
C ALA A 98 -4.07 12.45 11.37
N GLN A 99 -4.83 13.20 12.19
CA GLN A 99 -5.88 14.08 11.71
C GLN A 99 -5.29 15.30 10.96
N ASP A 100 -4.18 15.87 11.43
CA ASP A 100 -3.52 16.97 10.70
C ASP A 100 -3.04 16.53 9.32
N ILE A 101 -2.43 15.35 9.25
CA ILE A 101 -1.98 14.76 7.99
C ILE A 101 -3.17 14.56 7.05
N LYS A 102 -4.27 13.99 7.55
CA LYS A 102 -5.50 13.80 6.77
C LYS A 102 -6.06 15.13 6.24
N ASP A 103 -6.12 16.16 7.09
CA ASP A 103 -6.66 17.46 6.70
C ASP A 103 -5.78 18.15 5.64
N VAL A 104 -4.45 17.97 5.70
CA VAL A 104 -3.54 18.42 4.64
C VAL A 104 -3.82 17.70 3.33
N ARG A 105 -4.01 16.36 3.34
CA ARG A 105 -4.35 15.59 2.14
C ARG A 105 -5.69 16.01 1.55
N ASP A 106 -6.72 16.19 2.38
CA ASP A 106 -8.04 16.67 1.94
C ASP A 106 -7.93 18.06 1.29
N PHE A 107 -7.05 18.92 1.82
CA PHE A 107 -6.74 20.20 1.18
C PHE A 107 -6.06 20.00 -0.18
N LEU A 108 -5.02 19.17 -0.28
CA LEU A 108 -4.34 18.87 -1.54
C LEU A 108 -5.34 18.39 -2.62
N LEU A 109 -6.17 17.39 -2.29
CA LEU A 109 -7.24 16.88 -3.15
C LEU A 109 -8.15 18.00 -3.65
N SER A 110 -8.59 18.90 -2.76
CA SER A 110 -9.51 19.97 -3.11
C SER A 110 -8.95 21.06 -4.03
N THR A 111 -7.63 21.13 -4.21
CA THR A 111 -6.98 22.20 -4.99
C THR A 111 -6.57 21.78 -6.40
N HIS A 112 -6.41 20.48 -6.69
CA HIS A 112 -5.94 19.92 -7.97
C HIS A 112 -4.58 20.41 -8.51
N TYR A 113 -3.97 21.45 -7.92
CA TYR A 113 -2.71 22.04 -8.38
C TYR A 113 -1.49 21.58 -7.57
N PHE A 114 -1.71 21.09 -6.35
CA PHE A 114 -0.65 20.73 -5.41
C PHE A 114 -0.73 19.25 -5.05
N PHE A 115 0.41 18.56 -5.13
CA PHE A 115 0.49 17.11 -4.88
C PHE A 115 1.18 16.76 -3.56
N ASN A 116 1.73 17.76 -2.84
CA ASN A 116 2.41 17.53 -1.57
C ASN A 116 2.35 18.75 -0.63
N ALA A 117 2.52 18.49 0.67
CA ALA A 117 2.55 19.50 1.73
C ALA A 117 3.53 20.64 1.46
N SER A 118 4.71 20.37 0.91
CA SER A 118 5.72 21.40 0.64
C SER A 118 5.21 22.42 -0.38
N SER A 119 4.55 21.97 -1.44
CA SER A 119 3.98 22.85 -2.47
C SER A 119 2.82 23.68 -1.94
N LEU A 120 1.95 23.07 -1.12
CA LEU A 120 0.85 23.75 -0.44
C LEU A 120 1.36 24.80 0.56
N SER A 121 2.36 24.46 1.37
CA SER A 121 3.00 25.38 2.32
C SER A 121 3.59 26.60 1.60
N ASN A 122 4.28 26.39 0.48
CA ASN A 122 4.81 27.48 -0.34
C ASN A 122 3.70 28.39 -0.90
N ALA A 123 2.57 27.83 -1.33
CA ALA A 123 1.43 28.61 -1.79
C ALA A 123 0.84 29.45 -0.65
N ILE A 124 0.67 28.87 0.54
CA ILE A 124 0.20 29.59 1.73
C ILE A 124 1.15 30.74 2.10
N LEU A 125 2.46 30.48 2.09
CA LEU A 125 3.49 31.50 2.36
C LEU A 125 3.42 32.63 1.32
N PHE A 126 3.25 32.30 0.05
CA PHE A 126 3.17 33.29 -1.01
C PHE A 126 1.93 34.19 -0.89
N ASP A 127 0.77 33.60 -0.63
CA ASP A 127 -0.51 34.33 -0.68
C ASP A 127 -0.88 35.02 0.63
N PHE A 128 -0.52 34.44 1.78
CA PHE A 128 -1.00 34.90 3.09
C PHE A 128 0.07 35.56 3.96
N TYR A 129 1.36 35.32 3.74
CA TYR A 129 2.41 35.92 4.55
C TYR A 129 2.74 37.35 4.09
N VAL A 130 2.77 38.29 5.04
CA VAL A 130 3.20 39.69 4.81
C VAL A 130 4.04 40.11 6.00
N ASP A 131 5.25 40.63 5.75
CA ASP A 131 6.16 41.17 6.78
C ASP A 131 6.35 40.22 7.99
N GLY A 132 6.45 38.92 7.71
CA GLY A 132 6.66 37.89 8.74
C GLY A 132 5.40 37.48 9.52
N SER A 133 4.20 37.88 9.08
CA SER A 133 2.92 37.52 9.71
C SER A 133 1.96 36.86 8.72
N LEU A 134 1.24 35.84 9.18
CA LEU A 134 0.15 35.22 8.44
C LEU A 134 -1.10 36.11 8.53
N ILE A 135 -1.61 36.59 7.40
CA ILE A 135 -2.77 37.48 7.33
C ILE A 135 -3.88 36.83 6.51
N LEU A 136 -4.98 36.49 7.17
CA LEU A 136 -6.19 35.96 6.54
C LEU A 136 -7.26 37.05 6.49
N ASN A 137 -7.61 37.50 5.28
CA ASN A 137 -8.70 38.44 5.04
C ASN A 137 -9.38 38.13 3.70
N GLU A 138 -10.55 38.73 3.48
CA GLU A 138 -11.35 38.48 2.29
C GLU A 138 -10.58 38.64 0.97
N GLN A 139 -9.81 39.72 0.84
CA GLN A 139 -9.05 39.98 -0.39
C GLN A 139 -8.00 38.89 -0.65
N LYS A 140 -7.26 38.46 0.38
CA LYS A 140 -6.23 37.42 0.25
C LYS A 140 -6.83 36.05 -0.01
N LEU A 141 -7.91 35.69 0.69
CA LEU A 141 -8.60 34.41 0.49
C LEU A 141 -9.16 34.28 -0.93
N ARG A 142 -9.75 35.35 -1.47
CA ARG A 142 -10.25 35.39 -2.86
C ARG A 142 -9.11 35.34 -3.88
N ARG A 143 -8.02 36.07 -3.62
CA ARG A 143 -6.89 36.19 -4.56
C ARG A 143 -6.06 34.90 -4.65
N SER A 144 -5.93 34.15 -3.56
CA SER A 144 -5.15 32.92 -3.55
C SER A 144 -5.74 31.83 -4.45
N GLY A 145 -7.06 31.85 -4.68
CA GLY A 145 -7.76 30.79 -5.41
C GLY A 145 -7.81 29.45 -4.65
N LEU A 146 -7.32 29.40 -3.40
CA LEU A 146 -7.31 28.20 -2.58
C LEU A 146 -8.67 27.90 -1.93
N TYR A 147 -9.59 28.86 -1.93
CA TYR A 147 -10.88 28.78 -1.25
C TYR A 147 -12.03 29.22 -2.16
N ASP A 148 -13.17 28.53 -2.05
CA ASP A 148 -14.42 28.92 -2.70
C ASP A 148 -15.23 29.93 -1.86
N GLU A 149 -16.28 30.50 -2.43
CA GLU A 149 -17.12 31.51 -1.75
C GLU A 149 -17.77 31.01 -0.46
N THR A 150 -18.14 29.73 -0.40
CA THR A 150 -18.76 29.12 0.79
C THR A 150 -17.72 29.03 1.91
N GLU A 151 -16.52 28.55 1.59
CA GLU A 151 -15.40 28.42 2.53
C GLU A 151 -14.94 29.79 3.02
N ILE A 152 -14.80 30.78 2.13
CA ILE A 152 -14.43 32.16 2.47
C ILE A 152 -15.46 32.76 3.43
N SER A 153 -16.75 32.64 3.11
CA SER A 153 -17.83 33.16 3.94
C SER A 153 -17.79 32.53 5.34
N ARG A 154 -17.59 31.21 5.42
CA ARG A 154 -17.46 30.48 6.68
C ARG A 154 -16.28 30.99 7.51
N ILE A 155 -15.09 31.03 6.92
CA ILE A 155 -13.85 31.45 7.58
C ILE A 155 -13.97 32.87 8.15
N LEU A 156 -14.59 33.79 7.40
CA LEU A 156 -14.72 35.19 7.82
C LEU A 156 -15.88 35.44 8.78
N SER A 157 -16.92 34.60 8.75
CA SER A 157 -18.10 34.76 9.59
C SER A 157 -17.89 34.36 11.05
N ASP A 158 -16.91 33.49 11.34
CA ASP A 158 -16.64 32.95 12.67
C ASP A 158 -15.16 33.13 13.06
N PRO A 159 -14.84 33.99 14.06
CA PRO A 159 -13.48 34.20 14.52
C PRO A 159 -12.77 32.93 15.02
N SER A 160 -13.52 31.95 15.52
CA SER A 160 -12.94 30.69 15.99
C SER A 160 -12.43 29.86 14.81
N VAL A 161 -13.21 29.79 13.72
CA VAL A 161 -12.80 29.14 12.47
C VAL A 161 -11.61 29.85 11.86
N LEU A 162 -11.63 31.19 11.78
CA LEU A 162 -10.48 31.97 11.30
C LEU A 162 -9.19 31.65 12.07
N ASN A 163 -9.28 31.55 13.40
CA ASN A 163 -8.14 31.23 14.25
C ASN A 163 -7.67 29.78 14.06
N GLU A 164 -8.59 28.83 13.88
CA GLU A 164 -8.28 27.43 13.56
C GLU A 164 -7.51 27.35 12.24
N VAL A 165 -8.05 27.93 11.16
CA VAL A 165 -7.37 27.99 9.85
C VAL A 165 -5.99 28.62 9.96
N SER A 166 -5.87 29.74 10.68
CA SER A 166 -4.58 30.40 10.90
C SER A 166 -3.59 29.50 11.64
N THR A 167 -4.08 28.70 12.60
CA THR A 167 -3.25 27.80 13.40
C THR A 167 -2.79 26.62 12.58
N SER A 168 -3.69 25.99 11.82
CA SER A 168 -3.37 24.85 10.96
C SER A 168 -2.43 25.22 9.82
N MET A 169 -2.63 26.39 9.17
CA MET A 169 -1.68 26.92 8.19
C MET A 169 -0.29 27.13 8.80
N ARG A 170 -0.21 27.71 10.00
CA ARG A 170 1.07 27.89 10.69
C ARG A 170 1.72 26.55 11.03
N LYS A 171 0.94 25.57 11.50
CA LYS A 171 1.43 24.23 11.82
C LYS A 171 2.02 23.52 10.60
N LEU A 172 1.38 23.63 9.43
CA LEU A 172 1.89 23.11 8.16
C LEU A 172 3.16 23.84 7.69
N ILE A 173 3.21 25.17 7.83
CA ILE A 173 4.41 25.94 7.50
C ILE A 173 5.57 25.50 8.40
N ASP A 174 5.35 25.45 9.71
CA ASP A 174 6.37 25.10 10.70
C ASP A 174 6.85 23.64 10.50
N SER A 175 5.96 22.70 10.18
CA SER A 175 6.33 21.32 9.85
C SER A 175 7.17 21.24 8.57
N SER A 176 6.82 22.01 7.52
CA SER A 176 7.56 22.00 6.25
C SER A 176 9.00 22.55 6.35
N ILE A 177 9.29 23.37 7.36
CA ILE A 177 10.60 24.00 7.59
C ILE A 177 11.52 23.11 8.45
N ASN A 178 10.98 22.17 9.22
CA ASN A 178 11.75 21.30 10.12
C ASN A 178 12.19 20.01 9.40
N GLU A 179 13.50 19.88 9.15
CA GLU A 179 14.06 18.88 8.21
C GLU A 179 14.23 17.45 8.75
N HIS A 180 13.92 17.17 10.02
CA HIS A 180 14.40 15.93 10.67
C HIS A 180 13.60 14.65 10.38
N ASP A 181 12.34 14.73 9.92
CA ASP A 181 11.46 13.56 9.67
C ASP A 181 10.81 13.56 8.27
N ARG A 182 11.51 14.12 7.27
CA ARG A 182 10.92 14.48 5.96
C ARG A 182 10.28 13.32 5.18
N GLU A 183 10.87 12.13 5.12
CA GLU A 183 10.41 11.14 4.13
C GLU A 183 9.04 10.55 4.45
N LYS A 184 8.83 10.15 5.71
CA LYS A 184 7.58 9.55 6.15
C LYS A 184 6.43 10.56 6.12
N ASP A 185 6.65 11.74 6.69
CA ASP A 185 5.65 12.79 6.75
C ASP A 185 5.30 13.32 5.35
N ASN A 186 6.27 13.43 4.43
CA ASN A 186 6.00 13.78 3.04
C ASN A 186 5.21 12.68 2.32
N TYR A 187 5.50 11.40 2.59
CA TYR A 187 4.73 10.29 2.01
C TYR A 187 3.26 10.39 2.40
N PHE A 188 2.94 10.57 3.68
CA PHE A 188 1.55 10.69 4.09
C PHE A 188 0.91 12.01 3.69
N MET A 189 1.65 13.12 3.63
CA MET A 189 1.13 14.41 3.15
C MET A 189 1.34 14.62 1.65
N SER A 190 1.14 13.56 0.87
CA SER A 190 1.11 13.59 -0.57
C SER A 190 -0.17 12.96 -1.10
N VAL A 191 -0.58 13.43 -2.26
CA VAL A 191 -1.67 12.85 -3.04
C VAL A 191 -1.06 12.34 -4.33
N ASP A 192 -1.32 11.07 -4.63
CA ASP A 192 -0.82 10.42 -5.84
C ASP A 192 -1.80 10.68 -7.01
N TYR A 193 -1.83 9.78 -7.99
CA TYR A 193 -2.80 9.90 -9.10
C TYR A 193 -4.23 9.80 -8.55
N GLN A 194 -5.05 10.80 -8.86
CA GLN A 194 -6.44 10.83 -8.39
C GLN A 194 -7.30 9.87 -9.22
N TYR A 195 -7.77 8.79 -8.61
CA TYR A 195 -8.77 7.90 -9.22
C TYR A 195 -10.17 8.35 -8.84
N GLY A 196 -11.03 8.65 -9.82
CA GLY A 196 -12.43 9.01 -9.57
C GLY A 196 -12.70 10.48 -9.24
N PRO A 197 -13.98 10.83 -9.05
CA PRO A 197 -14.44 12.21 -8.97
C PRO A 197 -14.28 12.83 -7.59
N ILE A 198 -14.09 14.15 -7.54
CA ILE A 198 -14.17 14.90 -6.28
C ILE A 198 -15.61 15.28 -6.00
N VAL A 199 -16.11 14.76 -4.88
CA VAL A 199 -17.43 15.07 -4.33
C VAL A 199 -17.25 15.43 -2.86
N TYR A 200 -17.87 16.52 -2.42
CA TYR A 200 -17.73 17.02 -1.06
C TYR A 200 -18.91 16.58 -0.19
N LYS A 201 -18.60 16.27 1.07
CA LYS A 201 -19.61 16.00 2.11
C LYS A 201 -20.30 17.29 2.50
N GLU A 202 -21.62 17.28 2.56
CA GLU A 202 -22.41 18.48 2.83
C GLU A 202 -22.14 18.99 4.26
N GLY A 203 -21.77 20.27 4.37
CA GLY A 203 -21.58 20.95 5.66
C GLY A 203 -20.36 20.50 6.47
N VAL A 204 -19.50 19.62 5.95
CA VAL A 204 -18.30 19.13 6.64
C VAL A 204 -17.07 19.89 6.18
N PHE A 205 -16.34 20.48 7.14
CA PHE A 205 -15.13 21.25 6.89
C PHE A 205 -13.99 20.75 7.77
N ASN A 206 -12.77 20.76 7.23
CA ASN A 206 -11.55 20.45 7.98
C ASN A 206 -11.00 21.70 8.70
N GLN A 207 -9.93 21.52 9.47
CA GLN A 207 -9.29 22.60 10.23
C GLN A 207 -8.65 23.70 9.37
N PHE A 208 -8.42 23.46 8.08
CA PHE A 208 -8.01 24.50 7.12
C PHE A 208 -9.19 25.30 6.58
N GLY A 209 -10.42 25.03 7.04
CA GLY A 209 -11.65 25.65 6.56
C GLY A 209 -12.08 25.15 5.20
N LYS A 210 -11.51 24.03 4.71
CA LYS A 210 -11.81 23.42 3.42
C LYS A 210 -12.94 22.42 3.54
N LYS A 211 -13.79 22.34 2.51
CA LYS A 211 -14.80 21.27 2.41
C LYS A 211 -14.11 19.92 2.36
N VAL A 212 -14.63 18.95 3.10
CA VAL A 212 -14.05 17.60 3.16
C VAL A 212 -14.58 16.76 1.99
N PRO A 213 -13.72 16.29 1.07
CA PRO A 213 -14.15 15.39 0.01
C PRO A 213 -14.41 13.97 0.55
N TYR A 214 -15.22 13.21 -0.16
CA TYR A 214 -15.11 11.74 -0.13
C TYR A 214 -13.76 11.33 -0.70
N ASN A 215 -13.24 10.18 -0.28
CA ASN A 215 -12.05 9.62 -0.93
C ASN A 215 -12.42 9.29 -2.40
N PRO A 216 -11.78 9.92 -3.41
CA PRO A 216 -12.15 9.71 -4.81
C PRO A 216 -12.02 8.26 -5.25
N SER A 217 -10.97 7.56 -4.80
CA SER A 217 -10.71 6.16 -5.12
C SER A 217 -11.76 5.23 -4.50
N GLU A 218 -12.24 5.57 -3.29
CA GLU A 218 -13.38 4.88 -2.67
C GLU A 218 -14.65 5.04 -3.52
N LEU A 219 -14.93 6.25 -4.00
CA LEU A 219 -16.08 6.49 -4.88
C LEU A 219 -15.94 5.73 -6.20
N TYR A 220 -14.76 5.75 -6.81
CA TYR A 220 -14.47 5.01 -8.05
C TYR A 220 -14.78 3.53 -7.89
N TRP A 221 -14.30 2.92 -6.79
CA TRP A 221 -14.53 1.50 -6.53
C TRP A 221 -16.01 1.19 -6.25
N ALA A 222 -16.68 2.04 -5.46
CA ALA A 222 -18.11 1.90 -5.19
C ALA A 222 -18.96 1.98 -6.47
N MET A 223 -18.66 2.94 -7.35
CA MET A 223 -19.31 3.05 -8.67
C MET A 223 -19.01 1.85 -9.54
N GLY A 224 -17.74 1.44 -9.68
CA GLY A 224 -17.36 0.27 -10.47
C GLY A 224 -18.10 -0.99 -10.04
N LYS A 225 -18.19 -1.24 -8.74
CA LYS A 225 -18.96 -2.37 -8.20
C LYS A 225 -20.45 -2.29 -8.56
N THR A 226 -21.05 -1.11 -8.53
CA THR A 226 -22.50 -0.94 -8.74
C THR A 226 -22.89 -0.89 -10.22
N VAL A 227 -22.13 -0.22 -11.08
CA VAL A 227 -22.57 0.14 -12.44
C VAL A 227 -21.67 -0.36 -13.58
N ALA A 228 -20.52 -0.99 -13.31
CA ALA A 228 -19.62 -1.44 -14.38
C ALA A 228 -20.32 -2.40 -15.35
N GLY A 229 -20.11 -2.15 -16.64
CA GLY A 229 -20.61 -2.96 -17.75
C GLY A 229 -22.07 -2.73 -18.12
N ILE A 230 -22.82 -1.87 -17.40
CA ILE A 230 -24.21 -1.55 -17.75
C ILE A 230 -24.23 -0.62 -18.97
N LYS A 231 -24.59 -1.18 -20.13
CA LYS A 231 -24.59 -0.46 -21.43
C LYS A 231 -25.81 0.42 -21.67
N ASN A 232 -26.87 0.28 -20.88
CA ASN A 232 -28.09 1.08 -21.02
C ASN A 232 -28.10 2.21 -19.98
N PHE A 233 -28.18 3.47 -20.42
CA PHE A 233 -28.14 4.63 -19.53
C PHE A 233 -29.26 4.64 -18.46
N SER A 234 -30.47 4.17 -18.80
CA SER A 234 -31.59 4.14 -17.85
C SER A 234 -31.36 3.11 -16.74
N GLU A 235 -30.90 1.92 -17.10
CA GLU A 235 -30.53 0.88 -16.14
C GLU A 235 -29.32 1.32 -15.29
N PHE A 236 -28.33 1.94 -15.93
CA PHE A 236 -27.16 2.51 -15.27
C PHE A 236 -27.56 3.54 -14.22
N SER A 237 -28.41 4.49 -14.60
CA SER A 237 -28.90 5.55 -13.70
C SER A 237 -29.68 4.97 -12.52
N SER A 238 -30.47 3.91 -12.77
CA SER A 238 -31.26 3.25 -11.72
C SER A 238 -30.37 2.49 -10.74
N ALA A 239 -29.30 1.85 -11.23
CA ALA A 239 -28.30 1.19 -10.40
C ALA A 239 -27.46 2.22 -9.62
N PHE A 240 -27.07 3.33 -10.26
CA PHE A 240 -26.30 4.40 -9.62
C PHE A 240 -27.01 4.98 -8.39
N GLU A 241 -28.35 5.08 -8.44
CA GLU A 241 -29.18 5.55 -7.34
C GLU A 241 -29.03 4.72 -6.05
N SER A 242 -28.63 3.44 -6.14
CA SER A 242 -28.41 2.59 -4.96
C SER A 242 -27.26 3.09 -4.07
N LEU A 243 -26.36 3.92 -4.60
CA LEU A 243 -25.26 4.52 -3.84
C LEU A 243 -25.72 5.61 -2.86
N ARG A 244 -26.98 6.08 -2.94
CA ARG A 244 -27.46 7.25 -2.18
C ARG A 244 -27.34 7.09 -0.67
N ASN A 245 -27.51 5.87 -0.15
CA ASN A 245 -27.42 5.62 1.29
C ASN A 245 -26.00 5.84 1.85
N SER A 246 -24.97 5.64 1.02
CA SER A 246 -23.56 5.78 1.42
C SER A 246 -22.96 7.11 0.94
N TYR A 247 -23.38 7.59 -0.24
CA TYR A 247 -22.80 8.75 -0.93
C TYR A 247 -23.90 9.65 -1.52
N PRO A 248 -24.74 10.30 -0.69
CA PRO A 248 -25.88 11.06 -1.18
C PRO A 248 -25.49 12.22 -2.11
N GLU A 249 -24.39 12.92 -1.83
CA GLU A 249 -23.90 14.04 -2.63
C GLU A 249 -23.33 13.59 -3.99
N LEU A 250 -22.79 12.35 -4.08
CA LEU A 250 -22.35 11.78 -5.36
C LEU A 250 -23.56 11.55 -6.27
N VAL A 251 -24.63 10.97 -5.72
CA VAL A 251 -25.87 10.72 -6.46
C VAL A 251 -26.57 12.03 -6.81
N GLU A 252 -26.59 13.02 -5.92
CA GLU A 252 -27.11 14.35 -6.23
C GLU A 252 -26.34 15.01 -7.37
N LYS A 253 -25.00 14.93 -7.37
CA LYS A 253 -24.18 15.43 -8.48
C LYS A 253 -24.52 14.69 -9.77
N PHE A 254 -24.63 13.36 -9.76
CA PHE A 254 -25.05 12.57 -10.92
C PHE A 254 -26.41 13.00 -11.48
N VAL A 255 -27.39 13.29 -10.61
CA VAL A 255 -28.74 13.70 -11.05
C VAL A 255 -28.78 15.16 -11.56
N SER A 256 -27.99 16.05 -10.96
CA SER A 256 -28.04 17.50 -11.23
C SER A 256 -27.07 17.97 -12.32
N ASP A 257 -25.97 17.26 -12.52
CA ASP A 257 -24.88 17.62 -13.44
C ASP A 257 -24.84 16.62 -14.62
N LYS A 258 -25.38 17.06 -15.75
CA LYS A 258 -25.52 16.23 -16.95
C LYS A 258 -24.16 15.80 -17.52
N GLU A 259 -23.17 16.70 -17.54
CA GLU A 259 -21.84 16.38 -18.08
C GLU A 259 -21.14 15.35 -17.20
N PHE A 260 -21.28 15.47 -15.89
CA PHE A 260 -20.80 14.47 -14.94
C PHE A 260 -21.47 13.12 -15.15
N ALA A 261 -22.80 13.08 -15.32
CA ALA A 261 -23.53 11.83 -15.56
C ALA A 261 -23.11 11.13 -16.85
N GLU A 262 -22.95 11.88 -17.95
CA GLU A 262 -22.46 11.36 -19.23
C GLU A 262 -21.03 10.81 -19.09
N SER A 263 -20.14 11.52 -18.40
CA SER A 263 -18.77 11.05 -18.15
C SER A 263 -18.72 9.75 -17.34
N MET A 264 -19.51 9.63 -16.27
CA MET A 264 -19.57 8.39 -15.47
C MET A 264 -20.15 7.23 -16.27
N PHE A 265 -21.16 7.49 -17.10
CA PHE A 265 -21.71 6.47 -17.98
C PHE A 265 -20.70 6.01 -19.03
N ASP A 266 -20.02 6.92 -19.72
CA ASP A 266 -19.02 6.58 -20.74
C ASP A 266 -17.87 5.73 -20.16
N GLU A 267 -17.38 6.11 -18.97
CA GLU A 267 -16.34 5.39 -18.26
C GLU A 267 -16.80 3.97 -17.86
N PHE A 268 -17.81 3.86 -17.01
CA PHE A 268 -18.19 2.58 -16.41
C PHE A 268 -18.99 1.67 -17.33
N SER A 269 -19.69 2.21 -18.35
CA SER A 269 -20.32 1.37 -19.35
C SER A 269 -19.28 0.64 -20.19
N SER A 270 -18.08 1.20 -20.40
CA SER A 270 -16.99 0.55 -21.14
C SER A 270 -16.25 -0.52 -20.32
N THR A 271 -16.20 -0.38 -18.99
CA THR A 271 -15.58 -1.32 -18.05
C THR A 271 -16.18 -2.71 -18.13
N ASN A 272 -15.33 -3.75 -18.17
CA ASN A 272 -15.77 -5.14 -18.19
C ASN A 272 -16.15 -5.60 -16.78
N LYS A 273 -17.22 -6.40 -16.70
CA LYS A 273 -17.63 -7.14 -15.50
C LYS A 273 -17.23 -8.60 -15.70
N ILE A 274 -16.14 -9.00 -15.07
CA ILE A 274 -15.46 -10.29 -15.25
C ILE A 274 -15.92 -11.24 -14.15
N PRO A 275 -16.55 -12.39 -14.46
CA PRO A 275 -16.95 -13.36 -13.45
C PRO A 275 -15.76 -13.86 -12.64
N VAL A 276 -15.92 -13.93 -11.32
CA VAL A 276 -14.95 -14.57 -10.44
C VAL A 276 -15.23 -16.05 -10.32
N ILE A 277 -14.18 -16.85 -10.36
CA ILE A 277 -14.22 -18.29 -10.15
C ILE A 277 -13.26 -18.72 -9.03
N ASN A 278 -13.55 -19.89 -8.47
CA ASN A 278 -12.66 -20.62 -7.57
C ASN A 278 -12.55 -22.09 -7.99
N ILE A 279 -11.48 -22.74 -7.52
CA ILE A 279 -11.25 -24.17 -7.73
C ILE A 279 -11.46 -24.91 -6.41
N GLU A 280 -12.45 -25.80 -6.38
CA GLU A 280 -12.78 -26.63 -5.22
C GLU A 280 -12.62 -28.11 -5.59
N GLY A 281 -11.52 -28.72 -5.14
CA GLY A 281 -11.16 -30.07 -5.58
C GLY A 281 -10.93 -30.11 -7.09
N ASP A 282 -11.76 -30.86 -7.81
CA ASP A 282 -11.67 -30.98 -9.27
C ASP A 282 -12.64 -30.03 -10.02
N ASP A 283 -13.51 -29.29 -9.30
CA ASP A 283 -14.58 -28.48 -9.90
C ASP A 283 -14.23 -26.99 -9.96
N VAL A 284 -14.68 -26.33 -11.04
CA VAL A 284 -14.66 -24.86 -11.16
C VAL A 284 -16.01 -24.33 -10.69
N VAL A 285 -16.01 -23.56 -9.61
CA VAL A 285 -17.20 -22.95 -9.02
C VAL A 285 -17.29 -21.49 -9.46
N GLU A 286 -18.49 -21.07 -9.89
CA GLU A 286 -18.79 -19.67 -10.20
C GLU A 286 -19.32 -18.95 -8.95
N GLY A 287 -18.95 -17.67 -8.80
CA GLY A 287 -19.29 -16.89 -7.61
C GLY A 287 -18.34 -17.19 -6.45
N LYS A 288 -18.23 -16.24 -5.52
CA LYS A 288 -17.33 -16.43 -4.38
C LYS A 288 -18.10 -17.05 -3.22
N ARG A 289 -17.82 -18.31 -2.91
CA ARG A 289 -18.24 -18.92 -1.64
C ARG A 289 -17.44 -18.39 -0.43
N ARG A 290 -17.27 -17.06 -0.29
CA ARG A 290 -16.49 -16.49 0.82
C ARG A 290 -17.08 -16.88 2.16
N SER A 291 -18.40 -16.99 2.26
CA SER A 291 -19.07 -17.47 3.48
C SER A 291 -18.58 -18.87 3.85
N LEU A 292 -18.45 -19.77 2.88
CA LEU A 292 -17.90 -21.11 3.10
C LEU A 292 -16.43 -21.07 3.50
N SER A 293 -15.59 -20.38 2.74
CA SER A 293 -14.15 -20.30 3.04
C SER A 293 -13.90 -19.70 4.41
N LYS A 294 -14.59 -18.61 4.77
CA LYS A 294 -14.50 -17.99 6.11
C LYS A 294 -14.96 -18.94 7.21
N LEU A 295 -16.03 -19.70 7.00
CA LEU A 295 -16.47 -20.72 7.97
C LEU A 295 -15.44 -21.82 8.17
N GLN A 296 -14.78 -22.27 7.10
CA GLN A 296 -13.78 -23.33 7.16
C GLN A 296 -12.44 -22.87 7.73
N ASP A 297 -12.02 -21.66 7.37
CA ASP A 297 -10.68 -21.15 7.65
C ASP A 297 -10.62 -20.30 8.93
N LEU A 298 -11.69 -19.59 9.28
CA LEU A 298 -11.68 -18.54 10.32
C LEU A 298 -12.66 -18.78 11.47
N SER A 299 -13.64 -19.68 11.31
CA SER A 299 -14.52 -20.03 12.42
C SER A 299 -13.82 -20.95 13.42
N TYR A 300 -14.22 -20.86 14.70
CA TYR A 300 -13.67 -21.71 15.75
C TYR A 300 -14.69 -22.03 16.83
N TYR A 301 -14.53 -23.19 17.44
CA TYR A 301 -15.41 -23.64 18.51
C TYR A 301 -15.07 -22.95 19.84
N ASN A 302 -16.07 -22.36 20.49
CA ASN A 302 -15.92 -21.68 21.77
C ASN A 302 -16.82 -22.31 22.86
N PRO A 303 -16.31 -23.27 23.66
CA PRO A 303 -17.13 -23.99 24.66
C PRO A 303 -17.66 -23.10 25.77
N GLY A 304 -16.98 -21.99 26.08
CA GLY A 304 -17.42 -21.05 27.12
C GLY A 304 -18.59 -20.17 26.69
N LYS A 305 -18.90 -20.12 25.39
CA LYS A 305 -19.89 -19.23 24.80
C LYS A 305 -21.03 -19.94 24.08
N ILE A 306 -20.91 -21.25 23.82
CA ILE A 306 -21.91 -22.02 23.06
C ILE A 306 -23.31 -21.94 23.67
N GLU A 307 -23.45 -22.13 24.98
CA GLU A 307 -24.76 -22.11 25.63
C GLU A 307 -25.44 -20.73 25.50
N PHE A 308 -24.65 -19.64 25.52
CA PHE A 308 -25.16 -18.28 25.34
C PHE A 308 -25.68 -18.04 23.93
N LEU A 309 -24.90 -18.41 22.89
CA LEU A 309 -25.33 -18.25 21.50
C LEU A 309 -26.59 -19.08 21.22
N ARG A 310 -26.60 -20.35 21.62
CA ARG A 310 -27.75 -21.24 21.42
C ARG A 310 -29.00 -20.78 22.17
N ALA A 311 -28.84 -20.19 23.36
CA ALA A 311 -29.96 -19.58 24.08
C ALA A 311 -30.56 -18.37 23.34
N ARG A 312 -29.71 -17.50 22.76
CA ARG A 312 -30.16 -16.36 21.93
C ARG A 312 -30.90 -16.83 20.67
N ILE A 313 -30.35 -17.82 19.97
CA ILE A 313 -31.00 -18.44 18.79
C ILE A 313 -32.36 -19.05 19.18
N SER A 314 -32.41 -19.82 20.26
CA SER A 314 -33.65 -20.43 20.74
C SER A 314 -34.69 -19.38 21.12
N ALA A 315 -34.30 -18.30 21.80
CA ALA A 315 -35.20 -17.20 22.14
C ALA A 315 -35.79 -16.56 20.88
N TYR A 316 -34.96 -16.30 19.85
CA TYR A 316 -35.39 -15.76 18.56
C TYR A 316 -36.37 -16.70 17.85
N LEU A 317 -36.04 -17.99 17.70
CA LEU A 317 -36.90 -18.97 17.01
C LEU A 317 -38.26 -19.16 17.70
N HIS A 318 -38.32 -19.02 19.03
CA HIS A 318 -39.56 -19.09 19.81
C HIS A 318 -40.24 -17.72 19.97
N ARG A 319 -39.68 -16.65 19.40
CA ARG A 319 -40.20 -15.27 19.49
C ARG A 319 -40.40 -14.81 20.93
N VAL A 320 -39.49 -15.20 21.83
CA VAL A 320 -39.61 -14.90 23.26
C VAL A 320 -39.59 -13.38 23.48
N ASN A 321 -40.73 -12.82 23.89
CA ASN A 321 -40.94 -11.38 24.12
C ASN A 321 -40.73 -10.50 22.86
N ALA A 322 -40.93 -11.03 21.66
CA ALA A 322 -40.87 -10.27 20.42
C ALA A 322 -42.28 -9.86 19.95
N ASP A 323 -42.71 -8.66 20.32
CA ASP A 323 -44.04 -8.14 19.97
C ASP A 323 -44.01 -7.22 18.74
N THR A 324 -42.82 -6.74 18.36
CA THR A 324 -42.61 -5.80 17.26
C THR A 324 -41.47 -6.21 16.32
N GLU A 325 -41.46 -5.63 15.12
CA GLU A 325 -40.35 -5.75 14.17
C GLU A 325 -39.02 -5.29 14.78
N SER A 326 -39.06 -4.23 15.59
CA SER A 326 -37.88 -3.71 16.29
C SER A 326 -37.34 -4.71 17.30
N ASP A 327 -38.20 -5.45 17.99
CA ASP A 327 -37.78 -6.49 18.94
C ASP A 327 -37.07 -7.63 18.19
N LEU A 328 -37.62 -8.06 17.05
CA LEU A 328 -36.99 -9.08 16.21
C LEU A 328 -35.63 -8.62 15.67
N ARG A 329 -35.52 -7.38 15.19
CA ARG A 329 -34.23 -6.80 14.77
C ARG A 329 -33.22 -6.80 15.89
N SER A 330 -33.64 -6.43 17.10
CA SER A 330 -32.76 -6.45 18.29
C SER A 330 -32.31 -7.87 18.64
N MET A 331 -33.19 -8.87 18.57
CA MET A 331 -32.83 -10.26 18.82
C MET A 331 -31.86 -10.82 17.78
N ILE A 332 -32.06 -10.47 16.50
CA ILE A 332 -31.13 -10.82 15.42
C ILE A 332 -29.77 -10.18 15.69
N TRP A 333 -29.74 -8.90 16.04
CA TRP A 333 -28.51 -8.18 16.37
C TRP A 333 -27.75 -8.81 17.54
N ASP A 334 -28.46 -9.24 18.60
CA ASP A 334 -27.85 -9.99 19.70
C ASP A 334 -27.21 -11.31 19.22
N ILE A 335 -27.78 -11.98 18.22
CA ILE A 335 -27.19 -13.19 17.63
C ILE A 335 -25.96 -12.83 16.78
N GLU A 336 -26.01 -11.75 15.98
CA GLU A 336 -24.85 -11.22 15.24
C GLU A 336 -23.67 -10.96 16.18
N GLU A 337 -23.92 -10.30 17.31
CA GLU A 337 -22.91 -10.07 18.36
C GLU A 337 -22.32 -11.37 18.89
N ALA A 338 -23.16 -12.36 19.21
CA ALA A 338 -22.69 -13.63 19.75
C ALA A 338 -21.89 -14.46 18.73
N CYS A 339 -22.22 -14.37 17.44
CA CYS A 339 -21.51 -15.05 16.35
C CYS A 339 -20.06 -14.57 16.18
N THR A 340 -19.76 -13.31 16.53
CA THR A 340 -18.38 -12.79 16.52
C THR A 340 -17.44 -13.62 17.41
N TRP A 341 -17.95 -14.19 18.52
CA TRP A 341 -17.18 -15.05 19.44
C TRP A 341 -16.81 -16.42 18.89
N PHE A 342 -17.26 -16.74 17.69
CA PHE A 342 -17.01 -17.98 16.96
C PHE A 342 -16.36 -17.73 15.60
N GLY A 343 -16.08 -16.47 15.24
CA GLY A 343 -15.58 -16.12 13.91
C GLY A 343 -16.60 -16.36 12.78
N ILE A 344 -17.90 -16.26 13.08
CA ILE A 344 -18.98 -16.45 12.10
C ILE A 344 -19.53 -15.08 11.70
N ASP A 345 -19.37 -14.71 10.42
CA ASP A 345 -19.84 -13.41 9.91
C ASP A 345 -21.28 -13.51 9.39
N ILE A 346 -22.23 -13.13 10.24
CA ILE A 346 -23.64 -12.92 9.85
C ILE A 346 -24.04 -11.44 10.01
N ILE A 347 -23.07 -10.53 10.13
CA ILE A 347 -23.32 -9.13 10.44
C ILE A 347 -24.02 -8.45 9.25
N GLY A 348 -25.18 -7.86 9.49
CA GLY A 348 -26.05 -7.24 8.51
C GLY A 348 -27.41 -7.94 8.37
N THR A 349 -27.56 -9.14 8.95
CA THR A 349 -28.81 -9.91 8.98
C THR A 349 -29.95 -9.10 9.62
N SER A 350 -29.65 -8.33 10.66
CA SER A 350 -30.62 -7.46 11.33
C SER A 350 -31.10 -6.32 10.42
N GLU A 351 -30.26 -5.88 9.48
CA GLU A 351 -30.54 -4.82 8.51
C GLU A 351 -31.29 -5.35 7.28
N THR A 352 -31.00 -6.59 6.86
CA THR A 352 -31.67 -7.25 5.72
C THR A 352 -33.10 -7.64 6.00
N TYR A 353 -33.49 -7.80 7.27
CA TYR A 353 -34.89 -7.95 7.61
C TYR A 353 -35.65 -6.70 7.13
N ASP A 354 -36.75 -6.85 6.42
CA ASP A 354 -37.53 -5.73 5.86
C ASP A 354 -38.99 -5.73 6.35
N GLY A 355 -39.27 -6.55 7.37
CA GLY A 355 -40.62 -6.75 7.92
C GLY A 355 -41.48 -7.73 7.12
N THR A 356 -40.99 -8.27 5.99
CA THR A 356 -41.75 -9.24 5.19
C THR A 356 -41.61 -10.67 5.70
N GLU A 357 -42.58 -11.51 5.34
CA GLU A 357 -42.54 -12.96 5.65
C GLU A 357 -41.40 -13.66 4.90
N GLU A 358 -41.05 -13.18 3.71
CA GLU A 358 -39.96 -13.75 2.91
C GLU A 358 -38.60 -13.56 3.58
N SER A 359 -38.28 -12.33 4.01
CA SER A 359 -37.02 -12.06 4.71
C SER A 359 -36.98 -12.80 6.05
N LEU A 360 -38.10 -12.86 6.77
CA LEU A 360 -38.19 -13.59 8.04
C LEU A 360 -37.92 -15.10 7.86
N ASN A 361 -38.48 -15.73 6.82
CA ASN A 361 -38.27 -17.16 6.55
C ASN A 361 -36.80 -17.48 6.21
N LYS A 362 -36.13 -16.62 5.44
CA LYS A 362 -34.70 -16.77 5.13
C LYS A 362 -33.85 -16.69 6.40
N ILE A 363 -34.15 -15.72 7.28
CA ILE A 363 -33.45 -15.55 8.55
C ILE A 363 -33.72 -16.73 9.49
N ASP A 364 -34.94 -17.25 9.57
CA ASP A 364 -35.24 -18.43 10.39
C ASP A 364 -34.44 -19.66 9.95
N ASN A 365 -34.29 -19.89 8.64
CA ASN A 365 -33.46 -20.97 8.11
C ASN A 365 -31.98 -20.78 8.49
N LEU A 366 -31.45 -19.56 8.34
CA LEU A 366 -30.09 -19.22 8.79
C LEU A 366 -29.89 -19.53 10.27
N MET A 367 -30.84 -19.15 11.14
CA MET A 367 -30.73 -19.38 12.58
C MET A 367 -30.79 -20.87 12.95
N LEU A 368 -31.58 -21.67 12.23
CA LEU A 368 -31.62 -23.12 12.41
C LEU A 368 -30.29 -23.79 12.00
N ASP A 369 -29.75 -23.43 10.84
CA ASP A 369 -28.46 -23.95 10.37
C ASP A 369 -27.31 -23.54 11.28
N LEU A 370 -27.35 -22.31 11.80
CA LEU A 370 -26.40 -21.82 12.78
C LEU A 370 -26.45 -22.63 14.09
N ASP A 371 -27.64 -22.93 14.63
CA ASP A 371 -27.76 -23.78 15.83
C ASP A 371 -27.18 -25.17 15.59
N ILE A 372 -27.48 -25.78 14.43
CA ILE A 372 -26.97 -27.11 14.06
C ILE A 372 -25.44 -27.10 13.94
N TYR A 373 -24.89 -26.13 13.21
CA TYR A 373 -23.45 -26.00 12.99
C TYR A 373 -22.69 -25.88 14.32
N VAL A 374 -23.14 -24.98 15.20
CA VAL A 374 -22.52 -24.75 16.49
C VAL A 374 -22.72 -25.93 17.44
N ALA A 375 -23.91 -26.55 17.47
CA ALA A 375 -24.19 -27.75 18.28
C ALA A 375 -23.32 -28.95 17.87
N ARG A 376 -22.92 -29.02 16.60
CA ARG A 376 -21.98 -30.02 16.08
C ARG A 376 -20.51 -29.62 16.27
N HIS A 377 -20.23 -28.61 17.07
CA HIS A 377 -18.87 -28.14 17.36
C HIS A 377 -18.14 -27.62 16.11
N ASN A 378 -18.85 -26.84 15.28
CA ASN A 378 -18.34 -26.25 14.04
C ASN A 378 -17.94 -27.32 13.01
N ASP A 379 -18.81 -28.31 12.79
CA ASP A 379 -18.56 -29.41 11.86
C ASP A 379 -18.35 -28.90 10.44
N VAL A 380 -17.11 -29.03 9.94
CA VAL A 380 -16.69 -28.60 8.59
C VAL A 380 -17.54 -29.25 7.49
N ASN A 381 -18.08 -30.46 7.72
CA ASN A 381 -18.96 -31.11 6.74
C ASN A 381 -20.34 -30.43 6.64
N TYR A 382 -20.75 -29.69 7.66
CA TYR A 382 -21.99 -28.90 7.67
C TYR A 382 -21.79 -27.44 7.26
N ALA A 383 -20.53 -26.96 7.20
CA ALA A 383 -20.21 -25.60 6.78
C ALA A 383 -20.83 -25.19 5.42
N PRO A 384 -20.90 -26.07 4.38
CA PRO A 384 -21.55 -25.71 3.11
C PRO A 384 -23.03 -25.34 3.24
N THR A 385 -23.76 -26.03 4.12
CA THR A 385 -25.19 -25.72 4.35
C THR A 385 -25.35 -24.36 5.01
N LEU A 386 -24.59 -24.11 6.09
CA LEU A 386 -24.64 -22.81 6.76
C LEU A 386 -24.19 -21.67 5.84
N ALA A 387 -23.12 -21.87 5.05
CA ALA A 387 -22.65 -20.88 4.08
C ALA A 387 -23.76 -20.49 3.09
N SER A 388 -24.46 -21.47 2.52
CA SER A 388 -25.59 -21.22 1.61
C SER A 388 -26.69 -20.38 2.28
N SER A 389 -27.02 -20.68 3.54
CA SER A 389 -28.04 -19.92 4.28
C SER A 389 -27.58 -18.50 4.64
N ILE A 390 -26.27 -18.28 4.83
CA ILE A 390 -25.68 -16.93 4.98
C ILE A 390 -25.83 -16.17 3.66
N ASP A 391 -25.44 -16.79 2.54
CA ASP A 391 -25.48 -16.16 1.20
C ASP A 391 -26.92 -15.86 0.77
N ASP A 392 -27.90 -16.69 1.13
CA ASP A 392 -29.34 -16.46 0.87
C ASP A 392 -29.88 -15.20 1.58
N VAL A 393 -29.31 -14.84 2.74
CA VAL A 393 -29.74 -13.71 3.56
C VAL A 393 -28.96 -12.44 3.22
N LEU A 394 -27.63 -12.54 3.14
CA LEU A 394 -26.73 -11.39 2.98
C LEU A 394 -26.33 -11.12 1.53
N GLY A 395 -26.68 -12.01 0.61
CA GLY A 395 -26.29 -11.99 -0.79
C GLY A 395 -24.91 -12.58 -1.04
N ASP A 396 -24.67 -12.97 -2.30
CA ASP A 396 -23.37 -13.53 -2.71
C ASP A 396 -22.27 -12.45 -2.69
N SER A 397 -21.10 -12.85 -2.22
CA SER A 397 -20.01 -11.94 -1.89
C SER A 397 -19.18 -11.57 -3.12
N THR A 398 -19.68 -10.68 -3.99
CA THR A 398 -19.01 -10.18 -5.21
C THR A 398 -18.55 -11.26 -6.20
N ASP A 399 -19.45 -11.69 -7.07
CA ASP A 399 -19.19 -12.69 -8.13
C ASP A 399 -18.40 -12.17 -9.32
N TYR A 400 -17.85 -10.96 -9.21
CA TYR A 400 -17.22 -10.28 -10.33
C TYR A 400 -16.09 -9.36 -9.91
N TYR A 401 -15.07 -9.33 -10.75
CA TYR A 401 -14.02 -8.33 -10.80
C TYR A 401 -14.39 -7.32 -11.89
N PHE A 402 -14.10 -6.03 -11.68
CA PHE A 402 -14.31 -5.02 -12.72
C PHE A 402 -12.97 -4.42 -13.14
N GLY A 403 -12.79 -4.24 -14.43
CA GLY A 403 -11.56 -3.70 -15.01
C GLY A 403 -11.69 -3.54 -16.51
N LEU A 404 -10.74 -2.81 -17.11
CA LEU A 404 -10.65 -2.72 -18.56
C LEU A 404 -9.88 -3.93 -19.09
N LEU A 405 -10.51 -4.68 -19.98
CA LEU A 405 -9.82 -5.69 -20.77
C LEU A 405 -9.25 -5.06 -22.04
N PRO A 406 -8.07 -5.51 -22.51
CA PRO A 406 -7.59 -5.13 -23.83
C PRO A 406 -8.60 -5.50 -24.91
N GLU A 407 -8.70 -4.70 -25.98
CA GLU A 407 -9.65 -4.92 -27.09
C GLU A 407 -9.57 -6.34 -27.70
N TYR A 408 -8.38 -6.96 -27.71
CA TYR A 408 -8.21 -8.32 -28.25
C TYR A 408 -8.84 -9.41 -27.35
N MET A 409 -9.16 -9.09 -26.10
CA MET A 409 -9.90 -9.97 -25.19
C MET A 409 -11.41 -9.76 -25.24
N ASP A 410 -11.89 -8.78 -26.02
CA ASP A 410 -13.33 -8.53 -26.14
C ASP A 410 -14.05 -9.75 -26.71
N ASN A 411 -15.20 -10.08 -26.09
CA ASN A 411 -16.03 -11.24 -26.40
C ASN A 411 -15.40 -12.61 -26.11
N LEU A 412 -14.20 -12.67 -25.51
CA LEU A 412 -13.67 -13.92 -24.96
C LEU A 412 -14.32 -14.21 -23.61
N ASN A 413 -14.42 -15.49 -23.27
CA ASN A 413 -14.94 -15.92 -21.97
C ASN A 413 -13.84 -15.81 -20.90
N ILE A 414 -13.57 -14.57 -20.49
CA ILE A 414 -12.58 -14.23 -19.47
C ILE A 414 -13.21 -14.36 -18.09
N VAL A 415 -12.47 -14.96 -17.18
CA VAL A 415 -12.80 -15.12 -15.77
C VAL A 415 -11.61 -14.71 -14.92
N TYR A 416 -11.89 -14.28 -13.69
CA TYR A 416 -10.89 -13.93 -12.69
C TYR A 416 -10.82 -15.05 -11.65
N SER A 417 -9.65 -15.65 -11.43
CA SER A 417 -9.45 -16.71 -10.43
C SER A 417 -8.85 -16.11 -9.16
N GLU A 418 -9.49 -16.33 -8.02
CA GLU A 418 -8.90 -16.00 -6.70
C GLU A 418 -8.06 -17.17 -6.14
N SER A 419 -8.16 -18.36 -6.72
CA SER A 419 -7.37 -19.52 -6.33
C SER A 419 -5.94 -19.41 -6.86
N ASP A 420 -4.95 -19.67 -5.99
CA ASP A 420 -3.54 -19.83 -6.37
C ASP A 420 -3.32 -21.21 -6.99
N ILE A 421 -3.79 -21.37 -8.24
CA ILE A 421 -3.67 -22.61 -9.00
C ILE A 421 -2.51 -22.53 -9.99
N ASP A 422 -1.73 -23.61 -10.06
CA ASP A 422 -0.66 -23.73 -11.05
C ASP A 422 -1.23 -23.56 -12.48
N PRO A 423 -0.63 -22.73 -13.34
CA PRO A 423 -1.19 -22.45 -14.66
C PRO A 423 -1.34 -23.69 -15.55
N VAL A 424 -0.46 -24.69 -15.40
CA VAL A 424 -0.54 -25.96 -16.14
C VAL A 424 -1.69 -26.78 -15.60
N GLU A 425 -1.87 -26.86 -14.28
CA GLU A 425 -3.01 -27.55 -13.69
C GLU A 425 -4.35 -26.92 -14.08
N ALA A 426 -4.45 -25.59 -14.03
CA ALA A 426 -5.63 -24.83 -14.46
C ALA A 426 -6.00 -25.15 -15.92
N PHE A 427 -5.01 -25.16 -16.81
CA PHE A 427 -5.21 -25.51 -18.20
C PHE A 427 -5.59 -26.99 -18.35
N GLU A 428 -4.85 -27.88 -17.70
CA GLU A 428 -4.95 -29.32 -17.95
C GLU A 428 -6.20 -29.96 -17.36
N LYS A 429 -6.55 -29.61 -16.12
CA LYS A 429 -7.69 -30.20 -15.42
C LYS A 429 -8.98 -29.40 -15.58
N HIS A 430 -8.86 -28.07 -15.64
CA HIS A 430 -10.02 -27.17 -15.55
C HIS A 430 -10.32 -26.42 -16.85
N SER A 431 -9.54 -26.63 -17.92
CA SER A 431 -9.68 -25.93 -19.20
C SER A 431 -9.66 -24.40 -19.07
N LEU A 432 -8.79 -23.92 -18.17
CA LEU A 432 -8.56 -22.50 -17.90
C LEU A 432 -7.18 -22.10 -18.42
N LEU A 433 -7.15 -21.29 -19.47
CA LEU A 433 -5.91 -20.78 -20.02
C LEU A 433 -5.52 -19.47 -19.32
N LYS A 434 -4.40 -19.43 -18.62
CA LYS A 434 -3.89 -18.18 -18.02
C LYS A 434 -3.56 -17.15 -19.11
N VAL A 435 -4.14 -15.96 -19.02
CA VAL A 435 -4.01 -14.86 -20.00
C VAL A 435 -3.57 -13.53 -19.37
N GLY A 436 -3.45 -13.47 -18.05
CA GLY A 436 -2.93 -12.32 -17.31
C GLY A 436 -2.78 -12.66 -15.82
N ASP A 437 -2.59 -11.63 -15.00
CA ASP A 437 -2.55 -11.77 -13.54
C ASP A 437 -3.94 -12.12 -13.03
N ASN A 438 -4.08 -13.33 -12.47
CA ASN A 438 -5.34 -13.93 -12.05
C ASN A 438 -6.45 -13.99 -13.11
N LEU A 439 -6.16 -13.63 -14.36
CA LEU A 439 -7.09 -13.69 -15.49
C LEU A 439 -6.88 -14.97 -16.30
N TYR A 440 -7.99 -15.67 -16.52
CA TYR A 440 -8.04 -16.91 -17.29
C TYR A 440 -9.10 -16.81 -18.37
N GLN A 441 -8.86 -17.44 -19.51
CA GLN A 441 -9.88 -17.69 -20.53
C GLN A 441 -10.40 -19.12 -20.35
N ARG A 442 -11.72 -19.29 -20.28
CA ARG A 442 -12.35 -20.61 -20.42
C ARG A 442 -12.21 -21.06 -21.88
N ILE A 443 -11.59 -22.22 -22.09
CA ILE A 443 -11.35 -22.76 -23.43
C ILE A 443 -11.97 -24.14 -23.61
N SER A 444 -12.20 -24.53 -24.86
CA SER A 444 -12.34 -25.93 -25.24
C SER A 444 -11.01 -26.35 -25.84
N LYS A 445 -10.43 -27.46 -25.37
CA LYS A 445 -9.14 -27.92 -25.86
C LYS A 445 -9.30 -28.57 -27.23
N ASP A 446 -8.62 -28.00 -28.22
CA ASP A 446 -8.45 -28.58 -29.54
C ASP A 446 -7.16 -29.41 -29.63
N ASP A 447 -7.02 -30.26 -30.64
CA ASP A 447 -5.76 -30.97 -30.88
C ASP A 447 -4.64 -29.99 -31.23
N LEU A 448 -3.48 -30.10 -30.58
CA LEU A 448 -2.34 -29.21 -30.78
C LEU A 448 -1.90 -29.12 -32.25
N ASN A 449 -1.92 -30.25 -32.99
CA ASN A 449 -1.53 -30.26 -34.39
C ASN A 449 -2.59 -29.56 -35.27
N GLU A 450 -3.87 -29.70 -34.94
CA GLU A 450 -4.96 -28.94 -35.58
C GLU A 450 -4.80 -27.43 -35.33
N MET A 451 -4.47 -27.02 -34.10
CA MET A 451 -4.20 -25.62 -33.76
C MET A 451 -3.04 -25.02 -34.57
N TYR A 452 -1.97 -25.79 -34.78
CA TYR A 452 -0.87 -25.38 -35.66
C TYR A 452 -1.31 -25.22 -37.11
N GLN A 453 -2.18 -26.10 -37.61
CA GLN A 453 -2.72 -26.00 -38.98
C GLN A 453 -3.61 -24.77 -39.14
N ILE A 454 -4.54 -24.54 -38.21
CA ILE A 454 -5.43 -23.38 -38.18
C ILE A 454 -4.60 -22.09 -38.16
N SER A 455 -3.60 -22.01 -37.29
CA SER A 455 -2.77 -20.82 -37.14
C SER A 455 -1.87 -20.56 -38.34
N THR A 456 -1.41 -21.61 -39.02
CA THR A 456 -0.67 -21.49 -40.29
C THR A 456 -1.53 -20.85 -41.37
N VAL A 457 -2.80 -21.25 -41.46
CA VAL A 457 -3.77 -20.63 -42.39
C VAL A 457 -4.05 -19.19 -41.98
N LEU A 458 -4.33 -18.94 -40.69
CA LEU A 458 -4.65 -17.62 -40.18
C LEU A 458 -3.51 -16.62 -40.40
N ALA A 459 -2.25 -17.02 -40.17
CA ALA A 459 -1.06 -16.19 -40.39
C ALA A 459 -0.94 -15.70 -41.85
N LYS A 460 -1.36 -16.52 -42.83
CA LYS A 460 -1.35 -16.11 -44.24
C LYS A 460 -2.44 -15.11 -44.60
N HIS A 461 -3.57 -15.17 -43.90
CA HIS A 461 -4.73 -14.33 -44.17
C HIS A 461 -4.71 -13.02 -43.38
N ASN A 462 -4.24 -13.04 -42.14
CA ASN A 462 -4.21 -11.91 -41.23
C ASN A 462 -2.79 -11.68 -40.66
N LEU A 463 -2.03 -10.82 -41.35
CA LEU A 463 -0.62 -10.54 -41.03
C LEU A 463 -0.42 -9.81 -39.70
N THR A 464 -1.46 -9.18 -39.14
CA THR A 464 -1.38 -8.42 -37.88
C THR A 464 -1.82 -9.25 -36.67
N HIS A 465 -2.39 -10.44 -36.88
CA HIS A 465 -2.84 -11.29 -35.79
C HIS A 465 -1.69 -11.88 -34.97
N PHE A 466 -0.57 -12.20 -35.62
CA PHE A 466 0.61 -12.76 -34.97
C PHE A 466 1.82 -11.82 -35.04
N SER A 467 2.72 -11.98 -34.07
CA SER A 467 4.05 -11.35 -34.09
C SER A 467 4.80 -11.68 -35.38
N THR A 468 5.52 -10.69 -35.95
CA THR A 468 6.33 -10.92 -37.16
C THR A 468 7.42 -11.99 -36.96
N LYS A 469 7.79 -12.28 -35.71
CA LYS A 469 8.80 -13.29 -35.35
C LYS A 469 8.38 -14.73 -35.67
N ILE A 470 7.10 -15.00 -35.96
CA ILE A 470 6.63 -16.34 -36.34
C ILE A 470 7.02 -16.71 -37.78
N TYR A 471 7.31 -15.71 -38.62
CA TYR A 471 7.55 -15.92 -40.04
C TYR A 471 9.02 -16.26 -40.31
N PRO A 472 9.31 -17.20 -41.21
CA PRO A 472 10.68 -17.48 -41.62
C PRO A 472 11.29 -16.30 -42.37
N GLU A 473 12.63 -16.18 -42.38
CA GLU A 473 13.35 -15.10 -43.07
C GLU A 473 12.96 -14.94 -44.55
N SER A 474 12.57 -16.04 -45.20
CA SER A 474 12.10 -16.05 -46.60
C SER A 474 10.88 -15.15 -46.83
N CYS A 475 10.06 -14.90 -45.81
CA CYS A 475 8.89 -14.02 -45.87
C CYS A 475 9.23 -12.53 -45.84
N PHE A 476 10.49 -12.15 -45.59
CA PHE A 476 10.88 -10.75 -45.46
C PHE A 476 11.50 -10.19 -46.75
N LYS A 477 11.34 -8.88 -46.96
CA LYS A 477 12.00 -8.10 -48.01
C LYS A 477 12.52 -6.81 -47.39
N ASN A 478 13.85 -6.62 -47.43
CA ASN A 478 14.52 -5.48 -46.79
C ASN A 478 14.18 -5.33 -45.28
N GLY A 479 14.07 -6.45 -44.57
CA GLY A 479 13.75 -6.47 -43.13
C GLY A 479 12.28 -6.23 -42.78
N VAL A 480 11.40 -6.02 -43.77
CA VAL A 480 9.95 -5.85 -43.57
C VAL A 480 9.21 -7.09 -44.05
N LEU A 481 8.16 -7.48 -43.32
CA LEU A 481 7.33 -8.64 -43.69
C LEU A 481 6.61 -8.37 -45.02
N ASP A 482 6.80 -9.23 -46.01
CA ASP A 482 6.24 -9.07 -47.36
C ASP A 482 4.99 -9.93 -47.54
N LYS A 483 3.86 -9.28 -47.84
CA LYS A 483 2.54 -9.92 -47.97
C LYS A 483 2.48 -10.98 -49.06
N GLU A 484 3.15 -10.78 -50.20
CA GLU A 484 3.13 -11.79 -51.27
C GLU A 484 3.98 -13.00 -50.90
N LYS A 485 5.14 -12.77 -50.29
CA LYS A 485 6.00 -13.87 -49.82
C LYS A 485 5.32 -14.71 -48.74
N VAL A 486 4.62 -14.08 -47.79
CA VAL A 486 3.85 -14.79 -46.76
C VAL A 486 2.73 -15.64 -47.37
N ARG A 487 2.02 -15.14 -48.39
CA ARG A 487 0.98 -15.94 -49.07
C ARG A 487 1.56 -17.16 -49.78
N ASN A 488 2.76 -17.02 -50.34
CA ASN A 488 3.41 -18.02 -51.19
C ASN A 488 4.32 -19.00 -50.44
N VAL A 489 4.62 -18.78 -49.16
CA VAL A 489 5.45 -19.70 -48.36
C VAL A 489 4.77 -21.07 -48.26
N ASP A 490 5.55 -22.15 -48.26
CA ASP A 490 4.99 -23.49 -48.02
C ASP A 490 4.39 -23.61 -46.62
N ASN A 491 3.25 -24.31 -46.50
CA ASN A 491 2.53 -24.45 -45.23
C ASN A 491 3.38 -25.18 -44.17
N ASN A 492 4.10 -26.24 -44.55
CA ASN A 492 4.94 -26.97 -43.58
C ASN A 492 6.09 -26.09 -43.10
N THR A 493 6.71 -25.34 -44.00
CA THR A 493 7.78 -24.39 -43.65
C THR A 493 7.30 -23.31 -42.67
N LEU A 494 6.10 -22.75 -42.90
CA LEU A 494 5.53 -21.77 -41.99
C LEU A 494 5.14 -22.40 -40.65
N MET A 495 4.52 -23.58 -40.67
CA MET A 495 4.16 -24.33 -39.48
C MET A 495 5.38 -24.68 -38.62
N ASP A 496 6.48 -25.12 -39.23
CA ASP A 496 7.74 -25.40 -38.54
C ASP A 496 8.33 -24.13 -37.90
N SER A 497 8.21 -22.99 -38.58
CA SER A 497 8.60 -21.68 -38.03
C SER A 497 7.74 -21.29 -36.82
N ILE A 498 6.42 -21.49 -36.89
CA ILE A 498 5.50 -21.27 -35.77
C ILE A 498 5.83 -22.21 -34.61
N LYS A 499 6.04 -23.51 -34.85
CA LYS A 499 6.46 -24.49 -33.83
C LYS A 499 7.76 -24.08 -33.14
N LYS A 500 8.75 -23.62 -33.92
CA LYS A 500 10.02 -23.13 -33.38
C LYS A 500 9.81 -21.90 -32.49
N TYR A 501 8.93 -20.99 -32.90
CA TYR A 501 8.58 -19.81 -32.12
C TYR A 501 7.89 -20.18 -30.80
N VAL A 502 6.83 -21.01 -30.85
CA VAL A 502 6.09 -21.49 -29.67
C VAL A 502 7.03 -22.16 -28.67
N ARG A 503 7.85 -23.11 -29.14
CA ARG A 503 8.80 -23.86 -28.30
C ARG A 503 9.89 -23.00 -27.66
N SER A 504 10.15 -21.81 -28.20
CA SER A 504 11.14 -20.90 -27.62
C SER A 504 10.66 -20.22 -26.32
N PHE A 505 9.37 -20.33 -26.00
CA PHE A 505 8.74 -19.77 -24.80
C PHE A 505 8.27 -20.81 -23.79
N MET A 506 8.53 -22.10 -24.04
CA MET A 506 8.14 -23.15 -23.11
C MET A 506 8.96 -23.09 -21.82
N ASP A 507 8.27 -23.33 -20.71
CA ASP A 507 8.85 -23.47 -19.37
C ASP A 507 7.94 -24.35 -18.50
N SER A 508 8.27 -24.52 -17.21
CA SER A 508 7.50 -25.34 -16.27
C SER A 508 6.06 -24.89 -16.05
N GLN A 509 5.72 -23.63 -16.37
CA GLN A 509 4.39 -23.04 -16.22
C GLN A 509 3.70 -22.79 -17.57
N ASN A 510 4.38 -23.03 -18.69
CA ASN A 510 3.91 -22.75 -20.04
C ASN A 510 4.25 -23.91 -20.98
N THR A 511 3.28 -24.80 -21.19
CA THR A 511 3.42 -25.92 -22.12
C THR A 511 3.32 -25.46 -23.58
N GLU A 512 3.78 -26.31 -24.52
CA GLU A 512 3.64 -26.05 -25.96
C GLU A 512 2.18 -25.77 -26.33
N ASP A 513 1.26 -26.53 -25.73
CA ASP A 513 -0.18 -26.45 -25.99
C ASP A 513 -0.80 -25.14 -25.47
N MET A 514 -0.43 -24.73 -24.24
CA MET A 514 -0.88 -23.47 -23.67
C MET A 514 -0.45 -22.26 -24.52
N ILE A 515 0.82 -22.22 -24.92
CA ILE A 515 1.37 -21.10 -25.71
C ILE A 515 0.72 -21.05 -27.10
N MET A 516 0.55 -22.21 -27.75
CA MET A 516 -0.12 -22.29 -29.04
C MET A 516 -1.58 -21.86 -28.92
N THR A 517 -2.28 -22.31 -27.89
CA THR A 517 -3.68 -21.92 -27.63
C THR A 517 -3.79 -20.41 -27.41
N ARG A 518 -2.92 -19.80 -26.60
CA ARG A 518 -2.88 -18.32 -26.43
C ARG A 518 -2.77 -17.61 -27.77
N MET A 519 -1.78 -18.00 -28.56
CA MET A 519 -1.52 -17.37 -29.85
C MET A 519 -2.71 -17.50 -30.81
N ALA A 520 -3.38 -18.65 -30.84
CA ALA A 520 -4.54 -18.87 -31.71
C ALA A 520 -5.75 -17.99 -31.35
N PHE A 521 -5.91 -17.64 -30.07
CA PHE A 521 -6.91 -16.68 -29.61
C PHE A 521 -6.43 -15.22 -29.69
N GLY A 522 -5.23 -14.96 -30.22
CA GLY A 522 -4.67 -13.60 -30.37
C GLY A 522 -4.01 -13.06 -29.09
N HIS A 523 -3.83 -13.88 -28.05
CA HIS A 523 -3.11 -13.49 -26.84
C HIS A 523 -1.59 -13.45 -27.08
N PRO A 524 -0.84 -12.68 -26.28
CA PRO A 524 0.61 -12.78 -26.22
C PRO A 524 1.09 -14.22 -25.92
N ALA A 525 2.17 -14.64 -26.58
CA ALA A 525 2.79 -15.94 -26.35
C ALA A 525 3.39 -16.06 -24.93
N VAL A 526 3.88 -14.95 -24.40
CA VAL A 526 4.39 -14.78 -23.04
C VAL A 526 3.57 -13.68 -22.39
N LEU A 527 3.11 -13.94 -21.16
CA LEU A 527 2.41 -12.95 -20.36
C LEU A 527 3.42 -11.94 -19.81
N ASP A 528 2.99 -10.69 -19.66
CA ASP A 528 3.81 -9.71 -18.98
C ASP A 528 4.08 -10.17 -17.56
N VAL A 529 5.34 -10.04 -17.15
CA VAL A 529 5.78 -10.40 -15.80
C VAL A 529 5.49 -9.21 -14.89
N PRO A 530 4.84 -9.41 -13.73
CA PRO A 530 4.61 -8.33 -12.78
C PRO A 530 5.93 -7.65 -12.42
N TYR A 531 5.92 -6.31 -12.41
CA TYR A 531 7.04 -5.56 -11.87
C TYR A 531 7.15 -5.84 -10.37
N VAL A 532 8.37 -6.13 -9.91
CA VAL A 532 8.66 -6.33 -8.48
C VAL A 532 9.65 -5.26 -8.05
N ASP A 533 9.25 -4.46 -7.07
CA ASP A 533 10.12 -3.45 -6.46
C ASP A 533 11.11 -4.13 -5.51
N VAL A 534 12.36 -4.28 -5.96
CA VAL A 534 13.43 -4.93 -5.19
C VAL A 534 13.76 -4.15 -3.91
N ASP A 535 13.73 -2.83 -3.96
CA ASP A 535 14.03 -1.96 -2.81
C ASP A 535 12.95 -2.15 -1.74
N ARG A 536 11.69 -2.22 -2.17
CA ARG A 536 10.54 -2.51 -1.31
C ARG A 536 10.67 -3.89 -0.66
N GLU A 537 10.97 -4.93 -1.42
CA GLU A 537 11.14 -6.28 -0.90
C GLU A 537 12.33 -6.35 0.07
N TYR A 538 13.41 -5.62 -0.19
CA TYR A 538 14.52 -5.51 0.76
C TYR A 538 14.10 -4.82 2.07
N SER A 539 13.35 -3.71 1.98
CA SER A 539 12.82 -3.06 3.17
C SER A 539 11.87 -3.96 3.96
N ARG A 540 11.02 -4.76 3.30
CA ARG A 540 10.15 -5.75 3.97
C ARG A 540 10.98 -6.82 4.67
N TYR A 541 11.98 -7.36 3.97
CA TYR A 541 12.91 -8.33 4.51
C TYR A 541 13.59 -7.82 5.78
N MET A 542 14.05 -6.57 5.80
CA MET A 542 14.69 -5.96 6.96
C MET A 542 13.73 -5.66 8.13
N ASN A 543 12.45 -5.43 7.84
CA ASN A 543 11.43 -5.11 8.87
C ASN A 543 10.72 -6.35 9.44
N LYS A 544 10.89 -7.51 8.83
CA LYS A 544 10.27 -8.77 9.26
C LYS A 544 10.78 -9.18 10.65
N LYS A 545 9.84 -9.43 11.58
CA LYS A 545 10.18 -9.85 12.96
C LYS A 545 10.12 -11.36 13.18
N GLN A 546 9.42 -12.11 12.34
CA GLN A 546 9.18 -13.55 12.50
C GLN A 546 9.26 -14.28 11.16
N ASP A 547 9.91 -15.46 11.15
CA ASP A 547 10.21 -16.21 9.93
C ASP A 547 8.99 -16.86 9.24
N SER A 548 7.84 -16.96 9.90
CA SER A 548 6.60 -17.55 9.38
C SER A 548 5.37 -16.68 9.67
N GLU A 549 4.38 -16.71 8.78
CA GLU A 549 3.02 -16.23 9.09
C GLU A 549 2.49 -17.00 10.30
N ASN A 550 2.18 -16.30 11.39
CA ASN A 550 1.54 -16.92 12.55
C ASN A 550 0.02 -16.93 12.30
N PRO A 551 -0.61 -18.07 11.98
CA PRO A 551 -2.04 -18.11 11.70
C PRO A 551 -2.89 -17.55 12.85
N LEU A 552 -2.40 -17.61 14.09
CA LEU A 552 -3.07 -17.02 15.25
C LEU A 552 -3.26 -15.50 15.14
N SER A 553 -2.39 -14.78 14.41
CA SER A 553 -2.57 -13.33 14.21
C SER A 553 -3.73 -13.03 13.27
N LEU A 554 -3.99 -13.88 12.28
CA LEU A 554 -5.08 -13.69 11.32
C LEU A 554 -6.45 -13.92 11.96
N PHE A 555 -6.60 -14.96 12.81
CA PHE A 555 -7.83 -15.18 13.58
C PHE A 555 -8.16 -14.00 14.50
N ASP A 556 -7.17 -13.52 15.25
CA ASP A 556 -7.34 -12.37 16.15
C ASP A 556 -7.71 -11.10 15.37
N LEU A 557 -7.08 -10.89 14.20
CA LEU A 557 -7.39 -9.78 13.31
C LEU A 557 -8.81 -9.90 12.75
N TYR A 558 -9.25 -11.11 12.38
CA TYR A 558 -10.61 -11.34 11.88
C TYR A 558 -11.68 -11.11 12.95
N GLN A 559 -11.43 -11.53 14.20
CA GLN A 559 -12.32 -11.19 15.31
C GLN A 559 -12.41 -9.68 15.54
N SER A 560 -11.26 -8.98 15.52
CA SER A 560 -11.22 -7.52 15.62
C SER A 560 -12.00 -6.88 14.46
N TYR A 561 -11.85 -7.40 13.24
CA TYR A 561 -12.63 -7.00 12.07
C TYR A 561 -14.15 -7.14 12.31
N LEU A 562 -14.62 -8.30 12.77
CA LEU A 562 -16.05 -8.56 12.99
C LEU A 562 -16.63 -7.66 14.08
N ASP A 563 -15.93 -7.49 15.20
CA ASP A 563 -16.37 -6.60 16.28
C ASP A 563 -16.51 -5.15 15.81
N ASN A 564 -15.53 -4.66 15.04
CA ASN A 564 -15.56 -3.31 14.49
C ASN A 564 -16.61 -3.15 13.38
N LYS A 565 -16.85 -4.17 12.56
CA LYS A 565 -17.91 -4.22 11.54
C LYS A 565 -19.30 -4.12 12.19
N LEU A 566 -19.56 -4.92 13.23
CA LEU A 566 -20.84 -4.94 13.95
C LEU A 566 -21.17 -3.57 14.56
N HIS A 567 -20.18 -2.94 15.19
CA HIS A 567 -20.35 -1.66 15.87
C HIS A 567 -20.17 -0.44 14.96
N LYS A 568 -19.92 -0.63 13.65
CA LYS A 568 -19.70 0.43 12.65
C LYS A 568 -18.71 1.49 13.15
N THR A 569 -17.56 1.02 13.65
CA THR A 569 -16.58 1.92 14.26
C THR A 569 -15.84 2.74 13.20
N LYS A 570 -15.24 3.86 13.61
CA LYS A 570 -14.32 4.61 12.73
C LYS A 570 -13.15 3.78 12.22
N LEU A 571 -12.70 2.79 13.00
CA LEU A 571 -11.64 1.88 12.57
C LEU A 571 -12.14 0.97 11.44
N TYR A 572 -13.40 0.53 11.51
CA TYR A 572 -14.02 -0.17 10.40
C TYR A 572 -14.08 0.67 9.13
N ASP A 573 -14.67 1.86 9.24
CA ASP A 573 -14.91 2.73 8.09
C ASP A 573 -13.63 3.21 7.40
N ASN A 574 -12.53 3.36 8.14
CA ASN A 574 -11.28 3.92 7.61
C ASN A 574 -10.20 2.87 7.34
N ALA A 575 -10.29 1.67 7.92
CA ALA A 575 -9.28 0.61 7.75
C ALA A 575 -9.92 -0.74 7.40
N TYR A 576 -10.74 -1.31 8.29
CA TYR A 576 -11.13 -2.71 8.15
C TYR A 576 -12.07 -3.01 6.98
N LYS A 577 -12.91 -2.08 6.53
CA LYS A 577 -13.76 -2.31 5.36
C LYS A 577 -12.98 -2.62 4.07
N TYR A 578 -11.68 -2.27 4.04
CA TYR A 578 -10.78 -2.53 2.90
C TYR A 578 -10.00 -3.84 3.01
N LEU A 579 -10.07 -4.52 4.16
CA LEU A 579 -9.47 -5.84 4.34
C LEU A 579 -10.29 -6.89 3.61
N ASP A 580 -9.60 -7.73 2.85
CA ASP A 580 -10.20 -8.84 2.12
C ASP A 580 -9.71 -10.18 2.67
N PHE A 581 -10.52 -10.83 3.50
CA PHE A 581 -10.26 -12.18 3.98
C PHE A 581 -10.60 -13.18 2.88
N LYS A 582 -9.55 -13.66 2.21
CA LYS A 582 -9.57 -14.54 1.05
C LYS A 582 -9.59 -16.02 1.47
N PRO A 583 -9.96 -16.94 0.57
CA PRO A 583 -9.83 -18.38 0.83
C PRO A 583 -8.39 -18.79 1.19
N GLY A 584 -8.23 -19.79 2.04
CA GLY A 584 -6.92 -20.37 2.36
C GLY A 584 -6.13 -19.54 3.37
N PRO A 585 -6.58 -19.50 4.64
CA PRO A 585 -6.41 -18.42 5.63
C PRO A 585 -5.50 -17.26 5.17
N SER A 586 -5.96 -16.51 4.17
CA SER A 586 -5.19 -15.43 3.56
C SER A 586 -5.93 -14.10 3.68
N LEU A 587 -5.15 -13.03 3.77
CA LEU A 587 -5.65 -11.66 3.79
C LEU A 587 -5.00 -10.88 2.65
N GLY A 588 -5.83 -10.16 1.91
CA GLY A 588 -5.40 -9.11 0.99
C GLY A 588 -6.14 -7.80 1.26
N LEU A 589 -6.02 -6.87 0.33
CA LEU A 589 -6.79 -5.64 0.30
C LEU A 589 -7.70 -5.61 -0.92
N ILE A 590 -8.84 -4.96 -0.75
CA ILE A 590 -9.82 -4.74 -1.82
C ILE A 590 -9.31 -3.71 -2.84
N SER A 591 -8.37 -2.85 -2.43
CA SER A 591 -7.75 -1.82 -3.26
C SER A 591 -6.28 -1.65 -2.90
N ASP A 592 -5.46 -1.43 -3.92
CA ASP A 592 -4.05 -1.07 -3.89
C ASP A 592 -3.83 0.44 -4.05
N ASP A 593 -4.90 1.24 -4.05
CA ASP A 593 -4.83 2.68 -4.21
C ASP A 593 -4.00 3.33 -3.08
N PRO A 594 -2.92 4.07 -3.40
CA PRO A 594 -2.03 4.65 -2.41
C PRO A 594 -2.74 5.53 -1.38
N ASP A 595 -3.81 6.22 -1.79
CA ASP A 595 -4.53 7.11 -0.90
C ASP A 595 -5.39 6.36 0.13
N ILE A 596 -5.99 5.24 -0.27
CA ILE A 596 -6.64 4.28 0.62
C ILE A 596 -5.59 3.65 1.56
N LEU A 597 -4.45 3.17 1.06
CA LEU A 597 -3.40 2.56 1.88
C LEU A 597 -2.90 3.50 2.99
N LYS A 598 -2.61 4.76 2.64
CA LYS A 598 -2.25 5.81 3.61
C LYS A 598 -3.35 6.02 4.65
N SER A 599 -4.62 6.01 4.24
CA SER A 599 -5.76 6.15 5.16
C SER A 599 -5.86 4.97 6.14
N ILE A 600 -5.64 3.74 5.65
CA ILE A 600 -5.62 2.53 6.48
C ILE A 600 -4.52 2.67 7.54
N GLU A 601 -3.27 2.93 7.14
CA GLU A 601 -2.16 3.02 8.10
C GLU A 601 -2.36 4.12 9.14
N LEU A 602 -2.82 5.31 8.73
CA LEU A 602 -3.07 6.43 9.64
C LEU A 602 -4.20 6.15 10.64
N SER A 603 -5.11 5.22 10.32
CA SER A 603 -6.24 4.86 11.17
C SER A 603 -5.92 3.74 12.16
N LEU A 604 -4.85 2.97 11.92
CA LEU A 604 -4.45 1.85 12.76
C LEU A 604 -3.63 2.32 13.96
N SER A 605 -3.92 1.74 15.13
CA SER A 605 -3.13 1.97 16.35
C SER A 605 -3.05 0.72 17.21
N GLY A 606 -2.16 0.73 18.21
CA GLY A 606 -2.09 -0.33 19.22
C GLY A 606 -1.94 -1.74 18.65
N LYS A 607 -2.78 -2.68 19.14
CA LYS A 607 -2.73 -4.11 18.79
C LYS A 607 -3.03 -4.34 17.31
N ASP A 608 -4.05 -3.69 16.76
CA ASP A 608 -4.50 -3.89 15.38
C ASP A 608 -3.42 -3.48 14.38
N ARG A 609 -2.73 -2.35 14.63
CA ARG A 609 -1.59 -1.93 13.80
C ARG A 609 -0.47 -2.97 13.81
N LEU A 610 -0.10 -3.47 15.00
CA LEU A 610 0.98 -4.44 15.14
C LEU A 610 0.66 -5.74 14.40
N MET A 611 -0.57 -6.25 14.55
CA MET A 611 -1.02 -7.49 13.92
C MET A 611 -1.01 -7.39 12.39
N LEU A 612 -1.59 -6.32 11.84
CA LEU A 612 -1.64 -6.14 10.40
C LEU A 612 -0.27 -5.82 9.81
N PHE A 613 0.58 -5.08 10.53
CA PHE A 613 1.98 -4.85 10.13
C PHE A 613 2.75 -6.18 10.06
N ASP A 614 2.75 -6.97 11.13
CA ASP A 614 3.49 -8.23 11.17
C ASP A 614 2.99 -9.22 10.09
N TYR A 615 1.67 -9.27 9.85
CA TYR A 615 1.09 -10.06 8.76
C TYR A 615 1.57 -9.56 7.39
N SER A 616 1.45 -8.25 7.12
CA SER A 616 1.85 -7.66 5.84
C SER A 616 3.34 -7.86 5.51
N MET A 617 4.23 -7.94 6.50
CA MET A 617 5.67 -8.17 6.25
C MET A 617 5.99 -9.59 5.78
N THR A 618 5.10 -10.55 6.02
CA THR A 618 5.31 -11.97 5.68
C THR A 618 4.43 -12.45 4.52
N SER A 619 3.27 -11.81 4.33
CA SER A 619 2.30 -12.13 3.29
C SER A 619 2.88 -12.14 1.87
N THR A 620 2.56 -13.18 1.10
CA THR A 620 2.82 -13.27 -0.35
C THR A 620 1.80 -12.49 -1.19
N ASP A 621 0.74 -11.96 -0.58
CA ASP A 621 -0.26 -11.18 -1.29
C ASP A 621 0.34 -9.82 -1.72
N PRO A 622 0.37 -9.52 -3.04
CA PRO A 622 0.97 -8.28 -3.53
C PRO A 622 0.22 -7.04 -3.06
N SER A 623 -1.09 -7.12 -2.78
CA SER A 623 -1.87 -5.97 -2.32
C SER A 623 -1.42 -5.46 -0.94
N LEU A 624 -0.83 -6.31 -0.11
CA LEU A 624 -0.31 -5.94 1.21
C LEU A 624 1.12 -5.38 1.16
N SER A 625 1.80 -5.48 0.03
CA SER A 625 3.20 -5.05 -0.10
C SER A 625 3.38 -3.55 0.15
N GLU A 626 2.38 -2.75 -0.20
CA GLU A 626 2.39 -1.28 -0.10
C GLU A 626 1.66 -0.72 1.13
N LEU A 627 1.01 -1.59 1.92
CA LEU A 627 0.09 -1.17 2.99
C LEU A 627 0.73 -0.25 4.05
N PHE A 628 1.99 -0.50 4.40
CA PHE A 628 2.71 0.28 5.41
C PHE A 628 3.86 1.06 4.79
N TYR A 629 4.09 2.29 5.23
CA TYR A 629 5.32 3.00 4.93
C TYR A 629 6.52 2.22 5.49
N LEU A 630 7.49 1.95 4.62
CA LEU A 630 8.75 1.31 4.97
C LEU A 630 9.88 2.27 4.66
N GLU A 631 10.77 2.46 5.63
CA GLU A 631 12.00 3.21 5.39
C GLU A 631 12.82 2.51 4.30
N ARG A 632 13.37 3.30 3.37
CA ARG A 632 14.22 2.77 2.30
C ARG A 632 15.55 2.35 2.90
N TYR A 633 15.89 1.07 2.75
CA TYR A 633 17.23 0.59 3.00
C TYR A 633 18.02 0.57 1.71
N ASP A 634 19.32 0.83 1.79
CA ASP A 634 20.20 0.75 0.62
C ASP A 634 20.39 -0.72 0.21
N PRO A 635 19.86 -1.15 -0.95
CA PRO A 635 19.92 -2.54 -1.40
C PRO A 635 21.35 -2.97 -1.75
N SER A 636 22.33 -2.06 -1.81
CA SER A 636 23.74 -2.44 -1.98
C SER A 636 24.29 -3.22 -0.79
N TYR A 637 23.61 -3.21 0.36
CA TYR A 637 23.89 -4.07 1.50
C TYR A 637 23.12 -5.39 1.50
N ALA A 638 22.34 -5.67 0.45
CA ALA A 638 21.69 -6.96 0.29
C ALA A 638 22.72 -8.08 0.13
N GLY A 639 22.62 -9.10 0.98
CA GLY A 639 23.43 -10.30 0.88
C GLY A 639 22.74 -11.39 0.05
N ASN A 640 23.46 -12.49 -0.17
CA ASN A 640 22.93 -13.68 -0.84
C ASN A 640 21.70 -14.28 -0.13
N ASP A 641 21.54 -14.01 1.17
CA ASP A 641 20.37 -14.36 1.97
C ASP A 641 19.11 -13.62 1.52
N PHE A 642 19.21 -12.31 1.28
CA PHE A 642 18.13 -11.53 0.68
C PHE A 642 17.85 -11.99 -0.75
N GLU A 643 18.88 -12.13 -1.60
CA GLU A 643 18.68 -12.56 -2.99
C GLU A 643 17.99 -13.93 -3.05
N HIS A 644 18.37 -14.86 -2.16
CA HIS A 644 17.70 -16.15 -2.03
C HIS A 644 16.23 -15.99 -1.62
N TYR A 645 15.93 -15.17 -0.60
CA TYR A 645 14.56 -14.86 -0.19
C TYR A 645 13.74 -14.27 -1.35
N PHE A 646 14.30 -13.27 -2.03
CA PHE A 646 13.70 -12.55 -3.13
C PHE A 646 13.36 -13.47 -4.30
N TYR A 647 14.33 -14.25 -4.80
CA TYR A 647 14.09 -15.17 -5.91
C TYR A 647 13.19 -16.35 -5.53
N THR A 648 13.19 -16.77 -4.26
CA THR A 648 12.26 -17.82 -3.81
C THR A 648 10.81 -17.37 -3.86
N ARG A 649 10.53 -16.09 -3.57
CA ARG A 649 9.18 -15.51 -3.66
C ARG A 649 8.80 -15.08 -5.07
N HIS A 650 9.80 -14.72 -5.89
CA HIS A 650 9.61 -14.29 -7.27
C HIS A 650 10.42 -15.15 -8.25
N PRO A 651 10.17 -16.49 -8.31
CA PRO A 651 11.01 -17.39 -9.08
C PRO A 651 10.98 -17.09 -10.58
N TYR A 652 9.87 -16.53 -11.08
CA TYR A 652 9.69 -16.12 -12.48
C TYR A 652 10.69 -15.05 -12.95
N LEU A 653 11.33 -14.31 -12.04
CA LEU A 653 12.39 -13.35 -12.38
C LEU A 653 13.66 -14.03 -12.87
N LEU A 654 13.85 -15.32 -12.54
CA LEU A 654 14.94 -16.13 -13.05
C LEU A 654 14.48 -16.95 -14.26
N LYS A 655 15.27 -16.84 -15.34
CA LYS A 655 15.07 -17.69 -16.53
C LYS A 655 15.27 -19.15 -16.15
N GLU A 656 14.29 -20.00 -16.46
CA GLU A 656 14.40 -21.43 -16.25
C GLU A 656 15.57 -22.01 -17.04
N LYS A 657 16.34 -22.87 -16.38
CA LYS A 657 17.41 -23.64 -16.98
C LYS A 657 16.94 -25.08 -17.09
N SER A 658 16.99 -25.63 -18.30
CA SER A 658 16.70 -27.03 -18.59
C SER A 658 17.66 -27.55 -19.67
N GLY A 659 17.99 -28.84 -19.62
CA GLY A 659 18.87 -29.48 -20.59
C GLY A 659 19.79 -30.54 -19.99
N SER A 660 20.49 -31.27 -20.88
CA SER A 660 21.43 -32.34 -20.50
C SER A 660 22.68 -31.83 -19.75
N ASN A 661 22.90 -30.53 -19.73
CA ASN A 661 23.98 -29.85 -19.02
C ASN A 661 23.66 -29.58 -17.55
N ILE A 662 22.50 -30.03 -17.04
CA ILE A 662 22.06 -29.89 -15.66
C ILE A 662 21.78 -31.27 -15.10
N VAL A 663 22.49 -31.65 -14.04
CA VAL A 663 22.35 -32.96 -13.40
C VAL A 663 22.05 -32.76 -11.91
N GLU A 664 20.87 -33.20 -11.47
CA GLU A 664 20.48 -33.23 -10.07
C GLU A 664 20.89 -34.56 -9.43
N GLN A 665 21.63 -34.50 -8.33
CA GLN A 665 22.01 -35.66 -7.53
C GLN A 665 22.09 -35.28 -6.05
N ASP A 666 21.44 -36.06 -5.18
CA ASP A 666 21.49 -35.90 -3.71
C ASP A 666 21.16 -34.48 -3.20
N GLY A 667 20.21 -33.78 -3.84
CA GLY A 667 19.82 -32.43 -3.44
C GLY A 667 20.81 -31.32 -3.86
N VAL A 668 21.69 -31.63 -4.82
CA VAL A 668 22.66 -30.71 -5.44
C VAL A 668 22.49 -30.78 -6.96
N ILE A 669 22.60 -29.63 -7.63
CA ILE A 669 22.64 -29.54 -9.08
C ILE A 669 24.07 -29.23 -9.52
N THR A 670 24.59 -30.00 -10.48
CA THR A 670 25.76 -29.62 -11.26
C THR A 670 25.29 -29.07 -12.60
N ALA A 671 25.72 -27.85 -12.95
CA ALA A 671 25.32 -27.18 -14.18
C ALA A 671 26.55 -26.77 -15.00
N GLU A 672 26.77 -27.46 -16.13
CA GLU A 672 27.90 -27.20 -17.02
C GLU A 672 27.70 -25.90 -17.82
N GLY A 673 28.74 -25.05 -17.85
CA GLY A 673 28.75 -23.77 -18.56
C GLY A 673 27.82 -22.69 -17.99
N ILE A 674 27.26 -22.89 -16.80
CA ILE A 674 26.40 -21.93 -16.09
C ILE A 674 27.14 -21.43 -14.86
N TYR A 675 27.13 -20.11 -14.65
CA TYR A 675 27.91 -19.41 -13.62
C TYR A 675 27.08 -18.41 -12.79
N ASP A 676 25.77 -18.34 -13.05
CA ASP A 676 24.84 -17.45 -12.34
C ASP A 676 24.84 -17.76 -10.83
N ASN A 677 24.66 -16.76 -9.95
CA ASN A 677 24.61 -16.99 -8.50
C ASN A 677 23.35 -17.77 -8.07
N PHE A 678 22.26 -17.59 -8.80
CA PHE A 678 20.98 -18.26 -8.60
C PHE A 678 20.48 -18.80 -9.93
N ILE A 679 19.91 -20.00 -9.92
CA ILE A 679 19.24 -20.57 -11.09
C ILE A 679 17.86 -21.10 -10.70
N ARG A 680 16.93 -21.03 -11.66
CA ARG A 680 15.63 -21.70 -11.57
C ARG A 680 15.68 -22.99 -12.37
N VAL A 681 15.28 -24.11 -11.76
CA VAL A 681 15.08 -25.40 -12.43
C VAL A 681 13.71 -25.93 -11.99
N GLY A 682 12.76 -26.00 -12.92
CA GLY A 682 11.34 -26.18 -12.58
C GLY A 682 10.84 -25.07 -11.65
N ASN A 683 10.17 -25.46 -10.58
CA ASN A 683 9.61 -24.53 -9.58
C ASN A 683 10.56 -24.29 -8.38
N LYS A 684 11.83 -24.70 -8.47
CA LYS A 684 12.81 -24.55 -7.38
C LYS A 684 13.90 -23.54 -7.73
N ILE A 685 14.29 -22.75 -6.73
CA ILE A 685 15.45 -21.86 -6.80
C ILE A 685 16.65 -22.54 -6.17
N TRP A 686 17.77 -22.50 -6.88
CA TRP A 686 19.02 -23.12 -6.47
C TRP A 686 20.10 -22.05 -6.33
N SER A 687 20.81 -22.09 -5.21
CA SER A 687 21.86 -21.13 -4.89
C SER A 687 23.24 -21.73 -5.19
N LYS A 688 24.12 -20.95 -5.82
CA LYS A 688 25.48 -21.39 -6.14
C LYS A 688 26.27 -21.60 -4.86
N VAL A 689 26.85 -22.79 -4.71
CA VAL A 689 27.69 -23.16 -3.55
C VAL A 689 29.15 -23.38 -3.95
N SER A 690 29.44 -23.67 -5.22
CA SER A 690 30.79 -23.81 -5.74
C SER A 690 30.85 -23.54 -7.25
N GLU A 691 32.03 -23.21 -7.74
CA GLU A 691 32.29 -22.90 -9.15
C GLU A 691 33.60 -23.54 -9.60
N SER A 692 33.62 -24.05 -10.83
CA SER A 692 34.78 -24.67 -11.47
C SER A 692 34.91 -24.17 -12.91
N SER A 693 36.02 -24.50 -13.58
CA SER A 693 36.22 -24.12 -14.98
C SER A 693 35.19 -24.72 -15.95
N SER A 694 34.48 -25.78 -15.57
CA SER A 694 33.45 -26.44 -16.40
C SER A 694 32.02 -25.99 -16.09
N GLY A 695 31.80 -25.22 -15.02
CA GLY A 695 30.47 -24.79 -14.58
C GLY A 695 30.35 -24.70 -13.05
N SER A 696 29.12 -24.56 -12.57
CA SER A 696 28.82 -24.33 -11.14
C SER A 696 28.04 -25.48 -10.51
N ILE A 697 28.18 -25.58 -9.18
CA ILE A 697 27.45 -26.49 -8.32
C ILE A 697 26.48 -25.66 -7.48
N TYR A 698 25.24 -26.10 -7.42
CA TYR A 698 24.14 -25.42 -6.77
C TYR A 698 23.46 -26.31 -5.73
N GLN A 699 22.94 -25.71 -4.68
CA GLN A 699 22.16 -26.40 -3.66
C GLN A 699 20.80 -25.71 -3.51
N ASN A 700 19.75 -26.52 -3.31
CA ASN A 700 18.47 -25.99 -2.89
C ASN A 700 18.55 -25.69 -1.39
N LEU A 701 18.73 -24.42 -1.03
CA LEU A 701 18.75 -24.00 0.37
C LEU A 701 17.30 -23.94 0.86
N THR A 702 16.92 -24.85 1.75
CA THR A 702 15.58 -24.88 2.37
C THR A 702 15.74 -24.83 3.88
N GLY A 703 15.04 -23.92 4.56
CA GLY A 703 15.11 -23.77 6.01
C GLY A 703 14.64 -22.41 6.50
N THR A 704 14.74 -22.16 7.80
CA THR A 704 14.55 -20.83 8.40
C THR A 704 15.56 -19.84 7.83
N GLU A 705 15.26 -18.55 7.88
CA GLU A 705 16.15 -17.51 7.36
C GLU A 705 17.52 -17.57 8.06
N SER A 706 17.54 -17.89 9.34
CA SER A 706 18.76 -18.10 10.11
C SER A 706 19.61 -19.27 9.59
N GLU A 707 18.97 -20.38 9.18
CA GLU A 707 19.64 -21.54 8.58
C GLU A 707 20.16 -21.21 7.19
N VAL A 708 19.37 -20.52 6.36
CA VAL A 708 19.78 -20.06 5.02
C VAL A 708 20.92 -19.04 5.11
N LYS A 709 20.84 -18.08 6.06
CA LYS A 709 21.91 -17.12 6.37
C LYS A 709 23.18 -17.82 6.80
N TYR A 710 23.08 -18.79 7.72
CA TYR A 710 24.22 -19.56 8.19
C TYR A 710 24.87 -20.35 7.04
N ASP A 711 24.07 -21.05 6.24
CA ASP A 711 24.55 -21.87 5.14
C ASP A 711 25.16 -21.05 4.00
N SER A 712 24.54 -19.91 3.66
CA SER A 712 25.05 -18.99 2.64
C SER A 712 26.35 -18.29 3.06
N THR A 713 26.53 -17.96 4.35
CA THR A 713 27.74 -17.29 4.86
C THR A 713 28.89 -18.24 5.24
N GLN A 714 28.61 -19.45 5.74
CA GLN A 714 29.66 -20.42 6.09
C GLN A 714 30.22 -21.18 4.89
N LYS A 715 29.39 -21.48 3.87
CA LYS A 715 29.86 -22.22 2.67
C LYS A 715 30.54 -21.31 1.65
N ALA A 716 30.31 -20.00 1.69
CA ALA A 716 31.13 -19.01 0.96
C ALA A 716 32.61 -19.02 1.42
N LYS A 717 32.91 -19.55 2.61
CA LYS A 717 34.29 -19.70 3.12
C LYS A 717 34.98 -21.01 2.71
N THR A 718 34.31 -21.90 1.96
CA THR A 718 34.90 -23.15 1.44
C THR A 718 35.43 -23.05 0.00
N VAL A 719 35.51 -21.84 -0.56
CA VAL A 719 36.28 -21.58 -1.79
C VAL A 719 37.72 -21.30 -1.38
N GLU A 720 38.66 -22.13 -1.84
CA GLU A 720 40.10 -21.94 -1.64
C GLU A 720 40.54 -20.54 -2.07
N THR A 721 40.88 -19.70 -1.09
CA THR A 721 41.83 -18.60 -1.29
C THR A 721 42.92 -18.73 -0.24
N ASP A 722 44.10 -19.13 -0.71
CA ASP A 722 45.36 -19.13 0.00
C ASP A 722 45.81 -17.67 0.27
N TYR A 723 46.37 -17.42 1.48
CA TYR A 723 46.99 -16.17 2.03
C TYR A 723 46.04 -15.02 2.41
N ALA A 724 46.15 -14.31 3.57
CA ALA A 724 47.06 -14.27 4.72
C ALA A 724 46.32 -13.60 5.91
N PRO A 725 46.79 -13.71 7.18
CA PRO A 725 46.05 -13.19 8.33
C PRO A 725 46.24 -11.66 8.47
N TYR A 726 45.14 -10.90 8.38
CA TYR A 726 45.13 -9.49 8.77
C TYR A 726 44.49 -9.32 10.15
N GLN A 727 45.25 -8.63 11.01
CA GLN A 727 44.96 -8.31 12.39
C GLN A 727 43.79 -7.34 12.54
N ASN A 728 43.01 -7.57 13.60
CA ASN A 728 42.29 -6.61 14.44
C ASN A 728 42.02 -5.21 13.86
N ARG A 729 40.74 -4.91 13.63
CA ARG A 729 40.15 -3.62 14.01
C ARG A 729 38.81 -3.82 14.69
N SER A 730 38.84 -3.73 16.01
CA SER A 730 37.70 -3.42 16.87
C SER A 730 37.29 -1.96 16.66
N GLY A 731 35.98 -1.69 16.66
CA GLY A 731 35.48 -0.34 16.98
C GLY A 731 34.19 0.01 16.26
N LEU A 732 33.05 -0.44 16.79
CA LEU A 732 31.77 0.27 16.70
C LEU A 732 30.97 -0.13 17.95
N THR A 733 31.25 0.55 19.06
CA THR A 733 30.35 0.63 20.20
C THR A 733 29.85 2.07 20.27
N GLN A 734 28.52 2.16 20.26
CA GLN A 734 27.73 3.32 20.66
C GLN A 734 28.32 3.99 21.90
N ASP A 735 28.23 5.32 21.95
CA ASP A 735 28.07 6.03 23.21
C ASP A 735 27.11 7.21 23.00
N MET A 736 25.90 7.05 23.51
CA MET A 736 25.02 8.15 23.88
C MET A 736 25.32 8.50 25.34
N THR A 737 25.92 9.66 25.62
CA THR A 737 25.60 10.47 26.81
C THR A 737 26.21 11.87 26.72
N VAL A 738 25.36 12.89 26.91
CA VAL A 738 25.74 14.29 27.14
C VAL A 738 26.53 14.37 28.44
N SER A 739 27.68 15.03 28.43
CA SER A 739 28.65 14.96 29.52
C SER A 739 28.59 16.20 30.41
N LYS A 740 28.97 16.01 31.68
CA LYS A 740 29.03 17.07 32.70
C LYS A 740 29.98 18.23 32.32
N SER A 741 30.86 18.05 31.32
CA SER A 741 31.74 19.10 30.82
C SER A 741 31.02 20.16 29.99
N GLU A 742 29.89 19.83 29.35
CA GLU A 742 29.11 20.77 28.55
C GLU A 742 28.37 21.80 29.43
N LEU A 743 28.12 21.45 30.70
CA LEU A 743 27.60 22.35 31.74
C LEU A 743 28.69 23.27 32.34
N ASP A 744 29.96 22.87 32.27
CA ASP A 744 31.09 23.63 32.81
C ASP A 744 31.65 24.68 31.82
N ASP A 745 31.38 24.56 30.52
CA ASP A 745 31.87 25.51 29.51
C ASP A 745 31.15 26.87 29.55
N LEU A 746 29.92 26.93 30.07
CA LEU A 746 29.21 28.20 30.33
C LEU A 746 29.81 29.00 31.50
N ASN A 747 30.36 28.31 32.51
CA ASN A 747 30.99 28.96 33.67
C ASN A 747 32.38 29.56 33.37
N LYS A 748 32.97 29.26 32.20
CA LYS A 748 34.31 29.74 31.81
C LYS A 748 34.33 31.13 31.16
N LEU A 749 33.16 31.72 30.89
CA LEU A 749 33.03 33.05 30.26
C LEU A 749 32.80 34.20 31.26
N GLU A 750 32.61 33.89 32.55
CA GLU A 750 32.37 34.85 33.62
C GLU A 750 33.67 35.35 34.27
N CYS A 751 33.84 36.66 34.39
CA CYS A 751 34.82 37.24 35.30
C CYS A 751 34.16 37.42 36.67
N ARG A 752 34.74 36.82 37.72
CA ARG A 752 34.37 37.13 39.11
C ARG A 752 34.97 38.44 39.58
#